data_AF-A0A1H3X8M2-F1
#
_entry.id   AF-A0A1H3X8M2-F1
#
_cell.length_a   1.000
_cell.length_b   1.000
_cell.length_c   1.000
_cell.angle_alpha   90.00
_cell.angle_beta   90.00
_cell.angle_gamma   90.00
#
_symmetry.space_group_name_H-M   'P 1'
#
loop_
_entity.id
_entity.type
_entity.pdbx_description
1 polymer ?
#
loop_
_entity_poly.entity_id
_entity_poly.type
_entity_poly.pdbx_seq_one_letter_code
_entity_poly.pdbx_strand_id
1 'polypeptide(L)'
;MPQLHYLIVQQQLKPAENLPEVLKELAQKFQLDIYLSRQLLTGRGLSLLTKGSAETLGKISKFLQSSGVTHWLVEPSKAGFVPLRIRNLQINPDKITFGCQKKDVVFSKGATILAIFAEITGELADRSVKQLLSSHAYRGRDDIRRLEAKKIHKIILQGKPVLDLYLLDEKREVKDAVRIFPGKFDPQGLGQRATLSSRQNLEKILELAEEYAGDFHLQTDFGLVNFPGTILRREDLENPETQRQNLLSLARYGWLMADLLKAGPISPPQEEQQEESLGQTATAAILMQNQALNAAEEMADLLPLSKRIGAEIDQATTTEAESSSPATRASDPGLPPPPPAKSGIGWSKPSFWFGSAGAVLFIAIFSLSQIFENDLLNQIAYSSFASGAIPLLIATLFLWYGFYFLRMKRQIENTPTSKVRSAAMGMVEVKGQAIRRYALISPMSNTPCVFYRLTKYRRDKNNQWRISSVSSSDNVPFLLEDDTGRVEINPTGCRVSAGTKQEGSPGQIGLLRGDNDSDDKWVEEVIVDGTLIYVLGYAAVKKAGGQTMAEKKIAALRALKQNPQDLKQYDVDGDGAISAEEWDAARSTVGEQVLRESLQKQQQRRKQEEHIVIGKKKGRPLIITETHSEDSLTSRYLYYSIPLFFAAAAATAGAIYLLLKFLK
;
A
#
# COMPACT_ATOMS: atom_id res chain seq x y z
N MET A 1 22.56 3.18 40.39
CA MET A 1 22.01 3.06 39.02
C MET A 1 22.06 4.44 38.41
N PRO A 2 22.69 4.66 37.24
CA PRO A 2 22.72 5.98 36.63
C PRO A 2 21.29 6.47 36.35
N GLN A 3 21.01 7.75 36.63
CA GLN A 3 19.71 8.37 36.36
C GLN A 3 19.45 8.40 34.85
N LEU A 4 18.51 7.57 34.40
CA LEU A 4 18.17 7.42 32.99
C LEU A 4 17.19 8.52 32.58
N HIS A 5 17.62 9.41 31.70
CA HIS A 5 16.80 10.50 31.17
C HIS A 5 16.23 10.13 29.80
N TYR A 6 15.10 10.72 29.45
CA TYR A 6 14.41 10.56 28.16
C TYR A 6 14.48 11.87 27.37
N LEU A 7 14.80 11.75 26.08
CA LEU A 7 14.72 12.84 25.13
C LEU A 7 13.49 12.61 24.24
N ILE A 8 12.42 13.34 24.53
CA ILE A 8 11.13 13.23 23.83
C ILE A 8 11.03 14.38 22.84
N VAL A 9 10.60 14.11 21.62
CA VAL A 9 10.47 15.10 20.54
C VAL A 9 9.02 15.24 20.11
N GLN A 10 8.64 16.44 19.74
CA GLN A 10 7.39 16.68 19.02
C GLN A 10 7.64 16.36 17.55
N GLN A 11 6.90 15.39 17.03
CA GLN A 11 6.98 15.05 15.62
C GLN A 11 6.47 16.21 14.76
N GLN A 12 7.22 16.51 13.71
CA GLN A 12 6.89 17.55 12.74
C GLN A 12 6.14 16.94 11.56
N LEU A 13 4.95 17.46 11.26
CA LEU A 13 4.15 17.02 10.12
C LEU A 13 4.83 17.38 8.79
N LYS A 14 5.37 18.59 8.75
CA LYS A 14 6.27 19.08 7.72
C LYS A 14 7.65 19.19 8.38
N PRO A 15 8.54 18.21 8.18
CA PRO A 15 9.92 18.40 8.61
C PRO A 15 10.53 19.59 7.89
N ALA A 16 11.30 20.40 8.59
CA ALA A 16 12.00 21.54 8.00
C ALA A 16 12.95 21.06 6.87
N GLU A 17 13.22 21.94 5.89
CA GLU A 17 14.07 21.60 4.73
C GLU A 17 15.47 21.11 5.14
N ASN A 18 15.96 21.55 6.30
CA ASN A 18 17.21 21.13 6.90
C ASN A 18 17.17 19.73 7.55
N LEU A 19 16.03 19.02 7.58
CA LEU A 19 15.94 17.68 8.21
C LEU A 19 17.02 16.70 7.72
N PRO A 20 17.36 16.58 6.43
CA PRO A 20 18.44 15.69 5.99
C PRO A 20 19.79 16.01 6.63
N GLU A 21 20.09 17.30 6.84
CA GLU A 21 21.30 17.76 7.53
C GLU A 21 21.24 17.44 9.01
N VAL A 22 20.10 17.69 9.65
CA VAL A 22 19.84 17.33 11.05
C VAL A 22 20.05 15.84 11.28
N LEU A 23 19.51 14.98 10.41
CA LEU A 23 19.67 13.53 10.51
C LEU A 23 21.12 13.08 10.31
N LYS A 24 21.85 13.71 9.38
CA LYS A 24 23.27 13.42 9.15
C LYS A 24 24.11 13.80 10.37
N GLU A 25 23.85 14.95 10.98
CA GLU A 25 24.52 15.37 12.21
C GLU A 25 24.17 14.49 13.42
N LEU A 26 22.89 14.08 13.56
CA LEU A 26 22.48 13.12 14.60
C LEU A 26 23.24 11.80 14.50
N ALA A 27 23.48 11.31 13.28
CA ALA A 27 24.26 10.11 13.05
C ALA A 27 25.76 10.31 13.30
N GLN A 28 26.34 11.40 12.80
CA GLN A 28 27.79 11.63 12.90
C GLN A 28 28.24 12.01 14.31
N LYS A 29 27.53 12.94 14.98
CA LYS A 29 27.93 13.47 16.29
C LYS A 29 27.42 12.62 17.45
N PHE A 30 26.25 12.00 17.29
CA PHE A 30 25.55 11.32 18.39
C PHE A 30 25.28 9.83 18.13
N GLN A 31 25.76 9.28 17.00
CA GLN A 31 25.64 7.85 16.64
C GLN A 31 24.19 7.34 16.61
N LEU A 32 23.22 8.22 16.31
CA LEU A 32 21.83 7.83 16.12
C LEU A 32 21.59 7.36 14.69
N ASP A 33 20.81 6.29 14.54
CA ASP A 33 20.48 5.77 13.21
C ASP A 33 19.65 6.80 12.42
N ILE A 34 20.04 7.06 11.16
CA ILE A 34 19.40 8.07 10.29
C ILE A 34 17.95 7.71 10.01
N TYR A 35 17.68 6.43 9.75
CA TYR A 35 16.35 5.96 9.37
C TYR A 35 15.38 6.04 10.56
N LEU A 36 15.80 5.54 11.72
CA LEU A 36 15.03 5.62 12.97
C LEU A 36 14.83 7.07 13.41
N SER A 37 15.87 7.90 13.37
CA SER A 37 15.76 9.32 13.74
C SER A 37 14.77 10.05 12.86
N ARG A 38 14.76 9.76 11.55
CA ARG A 38 13.75 10.30 10.63
C ARG A 38 12.35 9.89 11.07
N GLN A 39 12.16 8.61 11.35
CA GLN A 39 10.87 8.06 11.78
C GLN A 39 10.36 8.66 13.11
N LEU A 40 11.26 8.99 14.03
CA LEU A 40 10.94 9.55 15.34
C LEU A 40 10.71 11.07 15.28
N LEU A 41 11.27 11.77 14.28
CA LEU A 41 11.11 13.22 14.08
C LEU A 41 9.97 13.60 13.13
N THR A 42 9.63 12.74 12.17
CA THR A 42 8.55 12.99 11.21
C THR A 42 7.25 12.34 11.63
N GLY A 43 6.14 13.09 11.66
CA GLY A 43 4.83 12.57 12.04
C GLY A 43 3.97 13.61 12.76
N ARG A 44 3.07 13.17 13.63
CA ARG A 44 2.33 14.04 14.54
C ARG A 44 2.23 13.36 15.90
N GLY A 45 2.48 14.11 16.97
CA GLY A 45 2.44 13.61 18.35
C GLY A 45 3.83 13.55 18.96
N LEU A 46 3.94 12.89 20.11
CA LEU A 46 5.20 12.77 20.83
C LEU A 46 5.94 11.47 20.43
N SER A 47 7.26 11.52 20.42
CA SER A 47 8.09 10.34 20.17
C SER A 47 9.32 10.34 21.06
N LEU A 48 9.77 9.16 21.50
CA LEU A 48 11.02 9.02 22.24
C LEU A 48 12.17 8.92 21.24
N LEU A 49 13.00 9.97 21.13
CA LEU A 49 14.14 9.96 20.22
C LEU A 49 15.25 9.04 20.76
N THR A 50 15.62 9.20 22.02
CA THR A 50 16.64 8.37 22.68
C THR A 50 16.55 8.47 24.20
N LYS A 51 17.27 7.59 24.90
CA LYS A 51 17.41 7.55 26.36
C LYS A 51 18.89 7.43 26.73
N GLY A 52 19.31 8.06 27.82
CA GLY A 52 20.73 8.12 28.19
C GLY A 52 20.99 8.87 29.48
N SER A 53 22.26 9.23 29.71
CA SER A 53 22.63 10.11 30.82
C SER A 53 22.26 11.57 30.50
N ALA A 54 22.07 12.39 31.53
CA ALA A 54 21.74 13.80 31.37
C ALA A 54 22.80 14.55 30.53
N GLU A 55 24.07 14.20 30.66
CA GLU A 55 25.16 14.88 29.94
C GLU A 55 25.13 14.60 28.44
N THR A 56 24.90 13.34 28.02
CA THR A 56 24.83 13.00 26.60
C THR A 56 23.58 13.58 25.96
N LEU A 57 22.43 13.44 26.62
CA LEU A 57 21.17 13.98 26.14
C LEU A 57 21.15 15.51 26.14
N GLY A 58 21.85 16.17 27.06
CA GLY A 58 22.01 17.63 27.07
C GLY A 58 22.73 18.16 25.83
N LYS A 59 23.73 17.42 25.31
CA LYS A 59 24.40 17.78 24.05
C LYS A 59 23.46 17.63 22.85
N ILE A 60 22.65 16.57 22.80
CA ILE A 60 21.65 16.35 21.75
C ILE A 60 20.54 17.40 21.84
N SER A 61 20.07 17.72 23.04
CA SER A 61 19.04 18.73 23.29
C SER A 61 19.46 20.12 22.76
N LYS A 62 20.68 20.57 23.07
CA LYS A 62 21.22 21.82 22.51
C LYS A 62 21.25 21.81 20.97
N PHE A 63 21.61 20.68 20.37
CA PHE A 63 21.62 20.52 18.92
C PHE A 63 20.20 20.56 18.32
N LEU A 64 19.24 19.85 18.90
CA LEU A 64 17.84 19.87 18.47
C LEU A 64 17.23 21.27 18.61
N GLN A 65 17.60 22.00 19.66
CA GLN A 65 17.20 23.39 19.85
C GLN A 65 17.72 24.29 18.72
N SER A 66 19.00 24.15 18.34
CA SER A 66 19.58 24.89 17.21
C SER A 66 18.99 24.50 15.84
N SER A 67 18.44 23.28 15.75
CA SER A 67 17.83 22.75 14.53
C SER A 67 16.33 23.08 14.39
N GLY A 68 15.74 23.77 15.37
CA GLY A 68 14.31 24.13 15.34
C GLY A 68 13.36 22.98 15.70
N VAL A 69 13.84 21.92 16.36
CA VAL A 69 13.00 20.78 16.78
C VAL A 69 12.51 21.00 18.21
N THR A 70 11.20 21.07 18.40
CA THR A 70 10.60 21.13 19.75
C THR A 70 10.78 19.79 20.45
N HIS A 71 11.33 19.82 21.65
CA HIS A 71 11.65 18.62 22.41
C HIS A 71 11.62 18.87 23.92
N TRP A 72 11.70 17.79 24.68
CA TRP A 72 11.71 17.76 26.14
C TRP A 72 12.85 16.86 26.60
N LEU A 73 13.56 17.31 27.64
CA LEU A 73 14.49 16.48 28.39
C LEU A 73 13.86 16.17 29.74
N VAL A 74 13.50 14.90 29.95
CA VAL A 74 12.70 14.49 31.10
C VAL A 74 13.43 13.42 31.90
N GLU A 75 13.47 13.58 33.22
CA GLU A 75 13.79 12.49 34.14
C GLU A 75 12.48 11.78 34.53
N PRO A 76 12.19 10.58 34.01
CA PRO A 76 10.92 9.92 34.24
C PRO A 76 10.79 9.44 35.69
N SER A 77 9.84 10.02 36.42
CA SER A 77 9.50 9.64 37.80
C SER A 77 8.97 8.21 37.84
N LYS A 78 9.25 7.45 38.91
CA LYS A 78 8.57 6.16 39.14
C LYS A 78 7.12 6.44 39.55
N ALA A 79 6.17 5.65 39.04
CA ALA A 79 4.77 5.80 39.43
C ALA A 79 4.63 5.49 40.93
N GLY A 80 4.40 6.53 41.74
CA GLY A 80 4.28 6.38 43.20
C GLY A 80 3.01 5.64 43.61
N PHE A 81 1.93 5.81 42.85
CA PHE A 81 0.67 5.11 43.04
C PHE A 81 -0.13 5.04 41.74
N VAL A 82 -1.14 4.17 41.73
CA VAL A 82 -2.13 4.03 40.65
C VAL A 82 -3.37 4.86 41.02
N PRO A 83 -4.00 5.58 40.08
CA PRO A 83 -5.20 6.35 40.35
C PRO A 83 -6.31 5.55 41.04
N LEU A 84 -6.96 6.16 42.02
CA LEU A 84 -7.97 5.50 42.85
C LEU A 84 -9.30 5.43 42.10
N ARG A 85 -9.91 4.24 42.08
CA ARG A 85 -11.23 4.07 41.46
C ARG A 85 -12.30 4.78 42.30
N ILE A 86 -13.07 5.65 41.64
CA ILE A 86 -14.18 6.37 42.27
C ILE A 86 -15.40 5.46 42.47
N ARG A 87 -16.20 5.77 43.49
CA ARG A 87 -17.51 5.15 43.77
C ARG A 87 -18.65 6.14 43.62
N ASN A 88 -18.43 7.39 44.02
CA ASN A 88 -19.36 8.50 43.87
C ASN A 88 -18.56 9.80 43.67
N LEU A 89 -19.26 10.87 43.36
CA LEU A 89 -18.72 12.21 43.36
C LEU A 89 -19.70 13.17 44.03
N GLN A 90 -19.18 14.27 44.57
CA GLN A 90 -19.97 15.37 45.10
C GLN A 90 -19.42 16.68 44.53
N ILE A 91 -20.31 17.47 43.94
CA ILE A 91 -19.98 18.74 43.30
C ILE A 91 -20.39 19.86 44.26
N ASN A 92 -19.41 20.67 44.66
CA ASN A 92 -19.63 21.89 45.42
C ASN A 92 -19.14 23.09 44.58
N PRO A 93 -19.59 24.33 44.85
CA PRO A 93 -19.17 25.51 44.09
C PRO A 93 -17.64 25.70 44.00
N ASP A 94 -16.91 25.31 45.06
CA ASP A 94 -15.46 25.56 45.18
C ASP A 94 -14.61 24.30 45.05
N LYS A 95 -15.20 23.11 44.96
CA LYS A 95 -14.46 21.84 44.89
C LYS A 95 -15.29 20.68 44.36
N ILE A 96 -14.60 19.71 43.77
CA ILE A 96 -15.14 18.39 43.43
C ILE A 96 -14.54 17.37 44.40
N THR A 97 -15.39 16.63 45.11
CA THR A 97 -14.95 15.54 45.99
C THR A 97 -15.27 14.21 45.32
N PHE A 98 -14.25 13.40 45.08
CA PHE A 98 -14.38 12.03 44.57
C PHE A 98 -14.26 11.03 45.72
N GLY A 99 -15.35 10.35 46.05
CA GLY A 99 -15.32 9.32 47.07
C GLY A 99 -14.73 8.03 46.52
N CYS A 100 -13.58 7.62 47.06
CA CYS A 100 -12.90 6.38 46.68
C CYS A 100 -12.88 5.39 47.85
N GLN A 101 -12.55 4.13 47.60
CA GLN A 101 -12.63 3.07 48.63
C GLN A 101 -11.77 3.31 49.88
N LYS A 102 -10.61 3.99 49.75
CA LYS A 102 -9.64 4.15 50.84
C LYS A 102 -9.55 5.59 51.38
N LYS A 103 -9.84 6.58 50.54
CA LYS A 103 -9.79 8.01 50.87
C LYS A 103 -10.64 8.78 49.89
N ASP A 104 -11.07 9.96 50.28
CA ASP A 104 -11.67 10.92 49.37
C ASP A 104 -10.57 11.75 48.73
N VAL A 105 -10.70 11.99 47.43
CA VAL A 105 -9.79 12.85 46.66
C VAL A 105 -10.53 14.13 46.32
N VAL A 106 -9.97 15.27 46.70
CA VAL A 106 -10.63 16.58 46.56
C VAL A 106 -9.87 17.44 45.57
N PHE A 107 -10.57 17.90 44.54
CA PHE A 107 -10.05 18.83 43.55
C PHE A 107 -10.67 20.21 43.82
N SER A 108 -9.87 21.14 44.32
CA SER A 108 -10.29 22.53 44.51
C SER A 108 -10.45 23.23 43.17
N LYS A 109 -11.39 24.19 43.10
CA LYS A 109 -11.53 25.07 41.94
C LYS A 109 -10.23 25.86 41.72
N GLY A 110 -9.80 25.98 40.47
CA GLY A 110 -8.54 26.61 40.09
C GLY A 110 -7.32 25.69 40.15
N ALA A 111 -7.49 24.40 40.45
CA ALA A 111 -6.37 23.45 40.48
C ALA A 111 -5.82 23.14 39.08
N THR A 112 -4.57 22.71 39.02
CA THR A 112 -3.94 22.18 37.81
C THR A 112 -4.30 20.70 37.64
N ILE A 113 -5.01 20.37 36.56
CA ILE A 113 -5.53 19.02 36.30
C ILE A 113 -4.96 18.49 34.99
N LEU A 114 -4.37 17.29 35.06
CA LEU A 114 -4.01 16.48 33.89
C LEU A 114 -5.06 15.38 33.70
N ALA A 115 -5.77 15.41 32.59
CA ALA A 115 -6.76 14.42 32.20
C ALA A 115 -6.21 13.50 31.12
N ILE A 116 -6.37 12.19 31.31
CA ILE A 116 -6.00 11.17 30.33
C ILE A 116 -7.26 10.43 29.95
N PHE A 117 -7.69 10.64 28.71
CA PHE A 117 -8.87 10.00 28.17
C PHE A 117 -8.44 8.95 27.16
N ALA A 118 -8.58 7.68 27.54
CA ALA A 118 -7.91 6.58 26.87
C ALA A 118 -8.85 5.41 26.55
N GLU A 119 -8.51 4.67 25.50
CA GLU A 119 -9.12 3.39 25.13
C GLU A 119 -8.13 2.27 25.43
N ILE A 120 -8.52 1.29 26.24
CA ILE A 120 -7.58 0.30 26.83
C ILE A 120 -7.50 -1.05 26.08
N THR A 121 -8.21 -1.23 24.97
CA THR A 121 -8.17 -2.47 24.16
C THR A 121 -7.25 -2.38 22.95
N GLY A 122 -6.97 -1.16 22.46
CA GLY A 122 -6.13 -0.92 21.30
C GLY A 122 -6.92 -0.69 20.02
N GLU A 123 -8.25 -0.69 20.11
CA GLU A 123 -9.15 -0.46 18.99
C GLU A 123 -8.94 0.92 18.36
N LEU A 124 -8.59 1.93 19.19
CA LEU A 124 -8.23 3.27 18.70
C LEU A 124 -7.05 3.23 17.73
N ALA A 125 -6.00 2.47 18.06
CA ALA A 125 -4.84 2.31 17.20
C ALA A 125 -5.22 1.57 15.92
N ASP A 126 -6.01 0.50 16.02
CA ASP A 126 -6.41 -0.30 14.86
C ASP A 126 -7.29 0.46 13.88
N ARG A 127 -8.26 1.21 14.38
CA ARG A 127 -9.12 2.06 13.54
C ARG A 127 -8.31 3.20 12.90
N SER A 128 -7.37 3.78 13.64
CA SER A 128 -6.47 4.80 13.10
C SER A 128 -5.62 4.24 11.95
N VAL A 129 -5.05 3.05 12.11
CA VAL A 129 -4.27 2.37 11.06
C VAL A 129 -5.13 2.02 9.86
N LYS A 130 -6.31 1.42 10.07
CA LYS A 130 -7.24 1.06 8.98
C LYS A 130 -7.64 2.27 8.15
N GLN A 131 -7.90 3.41 8.79
CA GLN A 131 -8.23 4.65 8.11
C GLN A 131 -7.03 5.25 7.36
N LEU A 132 -5.82 5.16 7.93
CA LEU A 132 -4.59 5.60 7.25
C LEU A 132 -4.33 4.76 6.00
N LEU A 133 -4.51 3.44 6.07
CA LEU A 133 -4.36 2.54 4.94
C LEU A 133 -5.44 2.79 3.87
N SER A 134 -6.69 3.00 4.26
CA SER A 134 -7.79 3.25 3.31
C SER A 134 -7.66 4.62 2.64
N SER A 135 -7.34 5.68 3.40
CA SER A 135 -7.07 7.00 2.82
C SER A 135 -5.90 6.96 1.85
N HIS A 136 -4.82 6.25 2.18
CA HIS A 136 -3.71 6.03 1.24
C HIS A 136 -4.09 5.20 0.02
N ALA A 137 -4.88 4.15 0.19
CA ALA A 137 -5.30 3.28 -0.90
C ALA A 137 -6.13 4.03 -1.95
N TYR A 138 -7.08 4.86 -1.51
CA TYR A 138 -8.06 5.50 -2.38
C TYR A 138 -7.71 6.94 -2.76
N ARG A 139 -7.03 7.73 -1.91
CA ARG A 139 -6.86 9.18 -2.13
C ARG A 139 -5.42 9.62 -2.44
N GLY A 140 -4.52 8.68 -2.69
CA GLY A 140 -3.14 9.02 -3.09
C GLY A 140 -2.17 9.21 -1.92
N ARG A 141 -0.95 9.66 -2.23
CA ARG A 141 0.13 9.90 -1.24
C ARG A 141 -0.09 11.14 -0.36
N ASP A 142 -0.95 12.07 -0.78
CA ASP A 142 -0.91 13.45 -0.28
C ASP A 142 -2.05 13.83 0.68
N ASP A 143 -3.08 12.98 0.86
CA ASP A 143 -4.26 13.32 1.68
C ASP A 143 -4.39 12.41 2.93
N ILE A 144 -3.33 12.39 3.76
CA ILE A 144 -3.36 11.76 5.09
C ILE A 144 -4.08 12.68 6.08
N ARG A 145 -5.41 12.71 6.03
CA ARG A 145 -6.19 13.35 7.08
C ARG A 145 -6.18 12.46 8.32
N ARG A 146 -5.54 12.93 9.41
CA ARG A 146 -5.73 12.36 10.75
C ARG A 146 -7.22 12.37 11.11
N LEU A 147 -7.66 11.42 11.92
CA LEU A 147 -8.89 11.54 12.71
C LEU A 147 -8.88 12.90 13.44
N GLU A 148 -9.83 13.77 13.11
CA GLU A 148 -10.07 15.00 13.86
C GLU A 148 -10.17 14.68 15.36
N ALA A 149 -9.78 15.61 16.25
CA ALA A 149 -9.85 15.40 17.69
C ALA A 149 -11.24 14.90 18.14
N LYS A 150 -12.30 15.43 17.52
CA LYS A 150 -13.70 14.98 17.70
C LYS A 150 -13.91 13.50 17.34
N LYS A 151 -13.24 12.99 16.30
CA LYS A 151 -13.31 11.58 15.91
C LYS A 151 -12.52 10.66 16.83
N ILE A 152 -11.35 11.08 17.32
CA ILE A 152 -10.60 10.34 18.35
C ILE A 152 -11.47 10.19 19.61
N HIS A 153 -12.08 11.28 20.06
CA HIS A 153 -13.00 11.29 21.19
C HIS A 153 -14.14 10.29 21.02
N LYS A 154 -14.78 10.30 19.85
CA LYS A 154 -15.86 9.35 19.49
C LYS A 154 -15.38 7.89 19.51
N ILE A 155 -14.17 7.61 19.00
CA ILE A 155 -13.62 6.24 18.99
C ILE A 155 -13.34 5.76 20.41
N ILE A 156 -12.74 6.60 21.27
CA ILE A 156 -12.49 6.26 22.67
C ILE A 156 -13.80 5.91 23.37
N LEU A 157 -14.84 6.75 23.21
CA LEU A 157 -16.15 6.49 23.79
C LEU A 157 -16.77 5.17 23.30
N GLN A 158 -16.59 4.82 22.03
CA GLN A 158 -17.15 3.58 21.45
C GLN A 158 -16.47 2.31 21.95
N GLY A 159 -15.17 2.36 22.30
CA GLY A 159 -14.40 1.21 22.80
C GLY A 159 -14.64 0.91 24.29
N LYS A 160 -13.56 0.56 25.01
CA LYS A 160 -13.53 0.49 26.49
C LYS A 160 -12.85 1.78 27.04
N PRO A 161 -13.59 2.89 27.23
CA PRO A 161 -13.01 4.15 27.68
C PRO A 161 -12.64 4.11 29.17
N VAL A 162 -11.52 4.76 29.50
CA VAL A 162 -11.08 5.03 30.86
C VAL A 162 -10.66 6.50 30.95
N LEU A 163 -11.10 7.18 32.00
CA LEU A 163 -10.67 8.53 32.32
C LEU A 163 -9.84 8.51 33.59
N ASP A 164 -8.59 8.93 33.50
CA ASP A 164 -7.75 9.22 34.66
C ASP A 164 -7.60 10.72 34.81
N LEU A 165 -7.84 11.22 36.03
CA LEU A 165 -7.62 12.62 36.38
C LEU A 165 -6.52 12.70 37.44
N TYR A 166 -5.50 13.50 37.17
CA TYR A 166 -4.36 13.73 38.04
C TYR A 166 -4.39 15.18 38.54
N LEU A 167 -4.34 15.35 39.86
CA LEU A 167 -4.17 16.63 40.52
C LEU A 167 -2.68 16.92 40.65
N LEU A 168 -2.24 18.01 40.02
CA LEU A 168 -0.86 18.46 40.08
C LEU A 168 -0.70 19.56 41.14
N ASP A 169 0.42 19.55 41.85
CA ASP A 169 0.77 20.62 42.78
C ASP A 169 1.41 21.83 42.07
N GLU A 170 1.82 22.85 42.83
CA GLU A 170 2.48 24.05 42.29
C GLU A 170 3.80 23.74 41.55
N LYS A 171 4.46 22.62 41.86
CA LYS A 171 5.67 22.14 41.20
C LYS A 171 5.37 21.20 40.03
N ARG A 172 4.10 21.05 39.66
CA ARG A 172 3.57 20.12 38.64
C ARG A 172 3.86 18.65 38.97
N GLU A 173 4.03 18.32 40.24
CA GLU A 173 4.16 16.94 40.71
C GLU A 173 2.78 16.34 41.00
N VAL A 174 2.65 15.03 40.77
CA VAL A 174 1.38 14.31 40.99
C VAL A 174 1.11 14.20 42.49
N LYS A 175 0.13 14.97 42.97
CA LYS A 175 -0.32 14.94 44.38
C LYS A 175 -1.34 13.84 44.62
N ASP A 176 -2.33 13.75 43.74
CA ASP A 176 -3.44 12.80 43.85
C ASP A 176 -4.01 12.44 42.49
N ALA A 177 -4.66 11.28 42.37
CA ALA A 177 -5.27 10.88 41.11
C ALA A 177 -6.47 9.94 41.29
N VAL A 178 -7.44 10.08 40.40
CA VAL A 178 -8.66 9.27 40.36
C VAL A 178 -8.85 8.62 39.00
N ARG A 179 -9.44 7.42 38.99
CA ARG A 179 -9.81 6.67 37.79
C ARG A 179 -11.31 6.46 37.74
N ILE A 180 -11.88 6.81 36.61
CA ILE A 180 -13.31 6.70 36.34
C ILE A 180 -13.52 5.69 35.21
N PHE A 181 -14.39 4.71 35.49
CA PHE A 181 -14.88 3.76 34.51
C PHE A 181 -16.37 4.02 34.24
N PRO A 182 -16.83 3.89 32.99
CA PRO A 182 -18.24 4.05 32.67
C PRO A 182 -19.09 3.02 33.45
N GLY A 183 -20.12 3.49 34.16
CA GLY A 183 -21.10 2.63 34.84
C GLY A 183 -20.58 1.96 36.12
N LYS A 184 -19.45 2.41 36.64
CA LYS A 184 -18.80 1.86 37.85
C LYS A 184 -18.72 2.85 39.01
N PHE A 185 -19.46 3.95 38.91
CA PHE A 185 -19.64 4.99 39.92
C PHE A 185 -21.11 5.43 39.95
N ASP A 186 -21.55 6.06 41.04
CA ASP A 186 -22.89 6.60 41.22
C ASP A 186 -23.08 7.91 40.43
N PRO A 187 -23.91 7.93 39.36
CA PRO A 187 -24.12 9.12 38.54
C PRO A 187 -24.94 10.21 39.24
N GLN A 188 -25.63 9.92 40.35
CA GLN A 188 -26.44 10.92 41.06
C GLN A 188 -25.60 12.12 41.51
N GLY A 189 -24.31 11.90 41.76
CA GLY A 189 -23.35 12.96 42.09
C GLY A 189 -23.17 14.03 41.01
N LEU A 190 -23.53 13.75 39.75
CA LEU A 190 -23.53 14.74 38.66
C LEU A 190 -24.75 15.68 38.69
N GLY A 191 -25.75 15.41 39.52
CA GLY A 191 -26.98 16.21 39.61
C GLY A 191 -27.68 16.33 38.26
N GLN A 192 -27.99 17.55 37.84
CA GLN A 192 -28.67 17.83 36.57
C GLN A 192 -27.82 17.50 35.33
N ARG A 193 -26.50 17.29 35.48
CA ARG A 193 -25.60 16.90 34.38
C ARG A 193 -25.64 15.40 34.11
N ALA A 194 -26.24 14.61 34.99
CA ALA A 194 -26.36 13.17 34.81
C ALA A 194 -27.16 12.84 33.55
N THR A 195 -26.64 11.92 32.76
CA THR A 195 -27.27 11.37 31.55
C THR A 195 -27.61 9.89 31.76
N LEU A 196 -28.47 9.35 30.90
CA LEU A 196 -28.80 7.92 30.90
C LEU A 196 -27.63 7.03 30.42
N SER A 197 -26.66 7.61 29.68
CA SER A 197 -25.53 6.87 29.14
C SER A 197 -24.34 6.93 30.09
N SER A 198 -23.88 5.76 30.54
CA SER A 198 -22.70 5.62 31.39
C SER A 198 -21.42 6.19 30.75
N ARG A 199 -21.34 6.17 29.41
CA ARG A 199 -20.23 6.75 28.63
C ARG A 199 -20.33 8.26 28.53
N GLN A 200 -21.53 8.82 28.31
CA GLN A 200 -21.72 10.28 28.31
C GLN A 200 -21.51 10.85 29.72
N ASN A 201 -21.86 10.12 30.77
CA ASN A 201 -21.54 10.53 32.15
C ASN A 201 -20.02 10.67 32.39
N LEU A 202 -19.20 9.89 31.69
CA LEU A 202 -17.74 10.03 31.73
C LEU A 202 -17.28 11.34 31.09
N GLU A 203 -17.86 11.68 29.94
CA GLU A 203 -17.63 12.95 29.24
C GLU A 203 -18.10 14.15 30.09
N LYS A 204 -19.22 14.02 30.81
CA LYS A 204 -19.67 15.06 31.76
C LYS A 204 -18.74 15.27 32.94
N ILE A 205 -18.05 14.22 33.41
CA ILE A 205 -16.99 14.36 34.42
C ILE A 205 -15.76 15.06 33.83
N LEU A 206 -15.40 14.76 32.58
CA LEU A 206 -14.29 15.42 31.89
C LEU A 206 -14.56 16.93 31.72
N GLU A 207 -15.74 17.29 31.20
CA GLU A 207 -16.19 18.69 31.07
C GLU A 207 -16.21 19.40 32.43
N LEU A 208 -16.68 18.72 33.49
CA LEU A 208 -16.69 19.28 34.85
C LEU A 208 -15.27 19.51 35.38
N ALA A 209 -14.35 18.58 35.15
CA ALA A 209 -12.96 18.72 35.57
C ALA A 209 -12.28 19.88 34.83
N GLU A 210 -12.57 20.08 33.55
CA GLU A 210 -12.10 21.22 32.75
C GLU A 210 -12.68 22.55 33.29
N GLU A 211 -13.98 22.60 33.61
CA GLU A 211 -14.64 23.79 34.16
C GLU A 211 -14.08 24.22 35.53
N TYR A 212 -13.70 23.25 36.37
CA TYR A 212 -13.16 23.52 37.70
C TYR A 212 -11.65 23.74 37.71
N ALA A 213 -10.93 23.33 36.66
CA ALA A 213 -9.50 23.51 36.56
C ALA A 213 -9.14 24.99 36.38
N GLY A 214 -8.02 25.42 36.97
CA GLY A 214 -7.38 26.69 36.61
C GLY A 214 -6.48 26.52 35.38
N ASP A 215 -5.81 25.36 35.30
CA ASP A 215 -4.97 24.94 34.18
C ASP A 215 -5.29 23.47 33.85
N PHE A 216 -5.73 23.21 32.62
CA PHE A 216 -6.26 21.92 32.21
C PHE A 216 -5.49 21.36 31.00
N HIS A 217 -5.01 20.11 31.14
CA HIS A 217 -4.25 19.42 30.09
C HIS A 217 -4.93 18.10 29.75
N LEU A 218 -5.45 17.96 28.53
CA LEU A 218 -6.07 16.73 28.03
C LEU A 218 -5.11 15.93 27.15
N GLN A 219 -4.98 14.63 27.43
CA GLN A 219 -4.18 13.68 26.65
C GLN A 219 -5.03 12.51 26.17
N THR A 220 -5.03 12.27 24.85
CA THR A 220 -5.79 11.20 24.17
C THR A 220 -4.91 10.20 23.43
N ASP A 221 -3.59 10.38 23.47
CA ASP A 221 -2.62 9.67 22.61
C ASP A 221 -2.16 8.32 23.18
N PHE A 222 -2.76 7.86 24.28
CA PHE A 222 -2.45 6.55 24.85
C PHE A 222 -2.77 5.42 23.87
N GLY A 223 -1.81 4.52 23.67
CA GLY A 223 -1.91 3.45 22.67
C GLY A 223 -1.57 3.87 21.24
N LEU A 224 -1.43 5.18 20.98
CA LEU A 224 -0.88 5.72 19.73
C LEU A 224 0.61 6.04 19.85
N VAL A 225 1.09 6.35 21.05
CA VAL A 225 2.49 6.65 21.35
C VAL A 225 3.14 5.51 22.14
N ASN A 226 4.36 5.15 21.74
CA ASN A 226 5.12 4.08 22.37
C ASN A 226 6.23 4.64 23.27
N PHE A 227 5.94 4.78 24.56
CA PHE A 227 6.94 5.08 25.59
C PHE A 227 7.34 3.82 26.40
N PRO A 228 8.54 3.79 26.99
CA PRO A 228 8.98 2.66 27.80
C PRO A 228 8.04 2.40 28.98
N GLY A 229 7.45 1.21 29.01
CA GLY A 229 6.51 0.79 30.05
C GLY A 229 5.07 1.29 29.88
N THR A 230 4.72 1.88 28.72
CA THR A 230 3.35 2.33 28.41
C THR A 230 2.73 1.52 27.26
N ILE A 231 3.23 0.31 26.99
CA ILE A 231 2.81 -0.52 25.87
C ILE A 231 1.49 -1.20 26.22
N LEU A 232 0.53 -1.11 25.30
CA LEU A 232 -0.76 -1.78 25.42
C LEU A 232 -0.66 -3.25 24.99
N ARG A 233 -1.08 -4.16 25.86
CA ARG A 233 -1.18 -5.60 25.57
C ARG A 233 -2.54 -5.90 24.94
N ARG A 234 -2.51 -6.71 23.89
CA ARG A 234 -3.68 -7.04 23.05
C ARG A 234 -4.06 -8.52 23.11
N GLU A 235 -3.22 -9.34 23.72
CA GLU A 235 -3.42 -10.78 23.90
C GLU A 235 -4.48 -11.01 24.97
N ASP A 236 -5.57 -11.70 24.60
CA ASP A 236 -6.67 -12.09 25.49
C ASP A 236 -7.22 -10.94 26.36
N LEU A 237 -7.97 -10.04 25.72
CA LEU A 237 -8.52 -8.83 26.34
C LEU A 237 -9.55 -9.10 27.45
N GLU A 238 -10.05 -10.33 27.55
CA GLU A 238 -10.98 -10.76 28.60
C GLU A 238 -10.25 -11.30 29.84
N ASN A 239 -8.95 -11.59 29.73
CA ASN A 239 -8.12 -11.96 30.88
C ASN A 239 -7.95 -10.77 31.86
N PRO A 240 -8.32 -10.93 33.14
CA PRO A 240 -8.16 -9.90 34.17
C PRO A 240 -6.71 -9.41 34.35
N GLU A 241 -5.71 -10.27 34.12
CA GLU A 241 -4.30 -9.89 34.26
C GLU A 241 -3.85 -8.93 33.15
N THR A 242 -4.25 -9.18 31.90
CA THR A 242 -4.00 -8.29 30.76
C THR A 242 -4.62 -6.93 31.00
N GLN A 243 -5.87 -6.89 31.45
CA GLN A 243 -6.56 -5.64 31.78
C GLN A 243 -5.82 -4.88 32.89
N ARG A 244 -5.39 -5.58 33.95
CA ARG A 244 -4.59 -4.99 35.02
C ARG A 244 -3.27 -4.40 34.50
N GLN A 245 -2.58 -5.09 33.62
CA GLN A 245 -1.31 -4.62 33.04
C GLN A 245 -1.50 -3.40 32.13
N ASN A 246 -2.57 -3.36 31.33
CA ASN A 246 -2.91 -2.18 30.53
C ASN A 246 -3.23 -0.97 31.42
N LEU A 247 -3.94 -1.19 32.53
CA LEU A 247 -4.24 -0.16 33.52
C LEU A 247 -2.99 0.37 34.26
N LEU A 248 -1.99 -0.48 34.47
CA LEU A 248 -0.67 -0.08 35.00
C LEU A 248 0.12 0.73 33.96
N SER A 249 0.05 0.32 32.69
CA SER A 249 0.68 1.01 31.57
C SER A 249 0.07 2.40 31.35
N LEU A 250 -1.25 2.53 31.50
CA LEU A 250 -1.97 3.80 31.50
C LEU A 250 -1.53 4.70 32.66
N ALA A 251 -1.40 4.13 33.86
CA ALA A 251 -0.91 4.89 35.01
C ALA A 251 0.53 5.37 34.78
N ARG A 252 1.41 4.52 34.23
CA ARG A 252 2.78 4.88 33.86
C ARG A 252 2.81 6.01 32.84
N TYR A 253 1.92 5.96 31.85
CA TYR A 253 1.77 7.01 30.85
C TYR A 253 1.39 8.34 31.51
N GLY A 254 0.45 8.33 32.46
CA GLY A 254 0.06 9.56 33.15
C GLY A 254 1.12 10.23 33.99
N TRP A 255 1.92 9.43 34.71
CA TRP A 255 3.08 9.96 35.41
C TRP A 255 4.10 10.59 34.44
N LEU A 256 4.35 9.95 33.30
CA LEU A 256 5.25 10.50 32.29
C LEU A 256 4.72 11.81 31.66
N MET A 257 3.40 11.91 31.44
CA MET A 257 2.79 13.15 30.95
C MET A 257 2.89 14.27 31.98
N ALA A 258 2.74 13.98 33.28
CA ALA A 258 2.98 14.95 34.34
C ALA A 258 4.46 15.40 34.37
N ASP A 259 5.42 14.47 34.23
CA ASP A 259 6.84 14.79 34.14
C ASP A 259 7.15 15.68 32.92
N LEU A 260 6.49 15.46 31.78
CA LEU A 260 6.58 16.31 30.59
C LEU A 260 6.03 17.71 30.83
N LEU A 261 4.88 17.83 31.50
CA LEU A 261 4.31 19.13 31.89
C LEU A 261 5.23 19.88 32.85
N LYS A 262 5.88 19.16 33.78
CA LYS A 262 6.86 19.73 34.71
C LYS A 262 8.12 20.22 33.97
N ALA A 263 8.63 19.45 33.03
CA ALA A 263 9.81 19.84 32.25
C ALA A 263 9.54 21.03 31.32
N GLY A 264 8.34 21.10 30.75
CA GLY A 264 7.94 22.12 29.78
C GLY A 264 8.63 21.94 28.41
N PRO A 265 8.02 22.41 27.31
CA PRO A 265 8.63 22.32 25.98
C PRO A 265 9.86 23.22 25.89
N ILE A 266 10.94 22.71 25.30
CA ILE A 266 12.08 23.52 24.87
C ILE A 266 11.75 24.05 23.47
N SER A 267 11.06 25.19 23.42
CA SER A 267 10.66 25.87 22.19
C SER A 267 11.79 26.76 21.64
N PRO A 268 11.96 26.87 20.31
CA PRO A 268 12.80 27.91 19.71
C PRO A 268 12.17 29.31 19.86
N PRO A 269 12.94 30.40 19.73
CA PRO A 269 12.39 31.77 19.68
C PRO A 269 11.38 31.92 18.53
N GLN A 270 10.23 32.53 18.81
CA GLN A 270 9.08 32.57 17.90
C GLN A 270 9.30 33.48 16.68
N GLU A 271 8.92 32.99 15.50
CA GLU A 271 8.29 33.78 14.45
C GLU A 271 6.96 33.11 14.04
N GLU A 272 5.92 33.93 13.93
CA GLU A 272 4.54 33.55 13.67
C GLU A 272 4.24 33.39 12.17
N GLN A 273 3.25 32.51 11.91
CA GLN A 273 2.37 32.42 10.73
C GLN A 273 2.99 32.03 9.37
N GLN A 274 2.60 30.84 8.88
CA GLN A 274 1.81 30.72 7.65
C GLN A 274 1.25 29.31 7.46
N GLU A 275 -0.08 29.23 7.34
CA GLU A 275 -0.77 28.14 6.68
C GLU A 275 -0.39 28.14 5.20
N GLU A 276 0.22 27.07 4.71
CA GLU A 276 -0.01 26.65 3.33
C GLU A 276 0.33 25.19 3.09
N SER A 277 -0.27 24.69 2.02
CA SER A 277 -0.41 23.28 1.60
C SER A 277 0.91 22.60 1.22
N LEU A 278 0.79 21.36 0.73
CA LEU A 278 1.83 20.53 0.10
C LEU A 278 2.51 19.53 1.04
N GLY A 279 1.98 18.31 0.95
CA GLY A 279 2.60 17.09 1.40
C GLY A 279 3.61 16.60 0.36
N GLN A 280 4.65 15.91 0.86
CA GLN A 280 5.54 15.09 0.04
C GLN A 280 6.45 14.14 0.84
N THR A 281 6.46 14.15 2.19
CA THR A 281 7.45 13.35 2.95
C THR A 281 6.94 12.63 4.20
N ALA A 282 5.63 12.64 4.49
CA ALA A 282 5.07 12.01 5.70
C ALA A 282 4.70 10.51 5.54
N THR A 283 4.86 9.95 4.34
CA THR A 283 4.27 8.66 3.93
C THR A 283 5.05 7.42 4.37
N ALA A 284 6.35 7.53 4.61
CA ALA A 284 7.19 6.38 4.96
C ALA A 284 7.22 6.07 6.48
N ALA A 285 7.00 7.06 7.33
CA ALA A 285 7.17 6.91 8.79
C ALA A 285 5.99 6.23 9.49
N ILE A 286 4.76 6.42 8.96
CA ILE A 286 3.51 5.96 9.59
C ILE A 286 3.28 4.45 9.38
N LEU A 287 3.81 3.87 8.30
CA LEU A 287 3.61 2.46 7.95
C LEU A 287 4.54 1.47 8.70
N MET A 288 5.60 1.96 9.36
CA MET A 288 6.59 1.11 10.01
C MET A 288 6.64 1.20 11.54
N GLN A 289 5.82 2.06 12.16
CA GLN A 289 5.94 2.35 13.61
C GLN A 289 5.04 1.49 14.52
N ASN A 290 4.21 0.62 13.93
CA ASN A 290 3.31 -0.26 14.69
C ASN A 290 3.88 -1.68 14.80
N GLN A 291 4.49 -1.99 15.95
CA GLN A 291 4.73 -3.36 16.41
C GLN A 291 3.44 -4.18 16.64
N ALA A 292 2.27 -3.56 16.48
CA ALA A 292 0.96 -4.21 16.50
C ALA A 292 0.70 -5.20 15.35
N LEU A 293 1.60 -5.28 14.37
CA LEU A 293 1.50 -6.25 13.26
C LEU A 293 1.87 -7.69 13.64
N ASN A 294 2.34 -7.94 14.87
CA ASN A 294 2.62 -9.31 15.33
C ASN A 294 1.47 -9.95 16.15
N ALA A 295 0.36 -9.25 16.44
CA ALA A 295 -0.64 -9.74 17.40
C ALA A 295 -2.10 -9.38 17.06
N ALA A 296 -2.53 -9.54 15.81
CA ALA A 296 -3.94 -9.40 15.43
C ALA A 296 -4.39 -10.63 14.61
N GLU A 297 -4.93 -11.63 15.32
CA GLU A 297 -5.22 -12.99 14.84
C GLU A 297 -6.53 -13.17 14.05
N GLU A 298 -7.39 -12.17 13.94
CA GLU A 298 -8.75 -12.37 13.42
C GLU A 298 -9.13 -11.33 12.36
N MET A 299 -8.83 -11.61 11.09
CA MET A 299 -9.27 -10.80 9.94
C MET A 299 -9.55 -11.68 8.70
N ALA A 300 -10.20 -12.82 8.88
CA ALA A 300 -10.69 -13.65 7.77
C ALA A 300 -12.14 -13.30 7.32
N ASP A 301 -12.94 -12.64 8.15
CA ASP A 301 -14.41 -12.55 7.91
C ASP A 301 -14.96 -11.18 7.45
N LEU A 302 -14.12 -10.19 7.14
CA LEU A 302 -14.61 -8.80 6.92
C LEU A 302 -14.57 -8.27 5.47
N LEU A 303 -14.30 -9.12 4.47
CA LEU A 303 -14.41 -8.73 3.06
C LEU A 303 -15.86 -8.38 2.61
N PRO A 304 -16.94 -9.01 3.10
CA PRO A 304 -18.30 -8.62 2.71
C PRO A 304 -18.91 -7.46 3.54
N LEU A 305 -18.36 -7.14 4.72
CA LEU A 305 -18.90 -6.11 5.63
C LEU A 305 -18.48 -4.69 5.25
N SER A 306 -17.31 -4.52 4.63
CA SER A 306 -16.83 -3.23 4.11
C SER A 306 -17.76 -2.62 3.05
N LYS A 307 -18.47 -3.45 2.27
CA LYS A 307 -19.48 -3.03 1.30
C LYS A 307 -20.77 -2.53 1.94
N ARG A 308 -21.14 -3.04 3.14
CA ARG A 308 -22.35 -2.62 3.87
C ARG A 308 -22.13 -1.33 4.66
N ILE A 309 -20.97 -1.19 5.29
CA ILE A 309 -20.61 0.01 6.05
C ILE A 309 -20.45 1.22 5.11
N GLY A 310 -19.91 1.03 3.90
CA GLY A 310 -19.87 2.09 2.89
C GLY A 310 -21.27 2.59 2.48
N ALA A 311 -22.23 1.67 2.32
CA ALA A 311 -23.60 2.01 1.98
C ALA A 311 -24.39 2.64 3.15
N GLU A 312 -24.13 2.25 4.40
CA GLU A 312 -24.70 2.89 5.60
C GLU A 312 -24.13 4.28 5.87
N ILE A 313 -22.85 4.51 5.58
CA ILE A 313 -22.20 5.82 5.71
C ILE A 313 -22.78 6.82 4.69
N ASP A 314 -23.05 6.38 3.47
CA ASP A 314 -23.68 7.24 2.46
C ASP A 314 -25.14 7.58 2.82
N GLN A 315 -25.89 6.64 3.42
CA GLN A 315 -27.26 6.88 3.88
C GLN A 315 -27.36 7.77 5.13
N ALA A 316 -26.39 7.68 6.05
CA ALA A 316 -26.36 8.53 7.25
C ALA A 316 -25.93 9.98 6.95
N THR A 317 -25.25 10.20 5.83
CA THR A 317 -24.79 11.54 5.40
C THR A 317 -25.86 12.29 4.60
N THR A 318 -26.84 11.60 4.02
CA THR A 318 -27.95 12.22 3.25
C THR A 318 -29.07 12.83 4.09
N THR A 319 -29.14 12.58 5.40
CA THR A 319 -30.31 13.00 6.22
C THR A 319 -30.12 14.34 6.95
N GLU A 320 -28.93 14.94 6.97
CA GLU A 320 -28.65 16.19 7.69
C GLU A 320 -28.26 17.38 6.79
N ALA A 321 -28.41 17.26 5.46
CA ALA A 321 -28.00 18.29 4.51
C ALA A 321 -29.17 19.07 3.89
N GLU A 322 -30.07 19.61 4.72
CA GLU A 322 -30.93 20.73 4.33
C GLU A 322 -30.62 21.95 5.20
N SER A 323 -29.73 22.80 4.68
CA SER A 323 -29.66 24.26 4.83
C SER A 323 -28.21 24.77 4.97
N SER A 324 -27.93 25.81 4.18
CA SER A 324 -26.69 26.60 4.08
C SER A 324 -25.53 26.02 3.22
N SER A 325 -25.47 26.49 1.96
CA SER A 325 -24.24 26.57 1.18
C SER A 325 -23.34 27.67 1.76
N PRO A 326 -22.00 27.48 1.74
CA PRO A 326 -21.22 28.06 0.64
C PRO A 326 -20.20 27.08 0.03
N ALA A 327 -20.02 27.24 -1.28
CA ALA A 327 -19.12 26.53 -2.19
C ALA A 327 -17.82 25.95 -1.60
N THR A 328 -17.84 24.65 -1.30
CA THR A 328 -16.63 23.86 -1.04
C THR A 328 -16.09 23.32 -2.37
N ARG A 329 -14.80 23.59 -2.62
CA ARG A 329 -14.01 23.01 -3.73
C ARG A 329 -14.29 21.51 -3.86
N ALA A 330 -14.58 21.06 -5.08
CA ALA A 330 -14.84 19.67 -5.42
C ALA A 330 -13.74 18.75 -4.84
N SER A 331 -14.15 17.84 -3.95
CA SER A 331 -13.28 16.76 -3.47
C SER A 331 -12.93 15.85 -4.65
N ASP A 332 -11.63 15.67 -4.88
CA ASP A 332 -11.10 14.78 -5.91
C ASP A 332 -11.63 13.34 -5.71
N PRO A 333 -12.36 12.75 -6.70
CA PRO A 333 -12.81 11.38 -6.60
C PRO A 333 -11.60 10.45 -6.61
N GLY A 334 -11.41 9.68 -5.54
CA GLY A 334 -10.27 8.78 -5.37
C GLY A 334 -10.06 7.76 -6.51
N LEU A 335 -8.92 7.06 -6.49
CA LEU A 335 -8.54 6.07 -7.49
C LEU A 335 -9.59 4.95 -7.62
N PRO A 336 -9.93 4.54 -8.86
CA PRO A 336 -10.89 3.46 -9.09
C PRO A 336 -10.34 2.10 -8.61
N PRO A 337 -11.22 1.16 -8.24
CA PRO A 337 -10.82 -0.19 -7.88
C PRO A 337 -10.18 -0.92 -9.07
N PRO A 338 -9.17 -1.77 -8.86
CA PRO A 338 -8.50 -2.49 -9.94
C PRO A 338 -9.45 -3.53 -10.59
N PRO A 339 -9.26 -3.83 -11.89
CA PRO A 339 -9.97 -4.93 -12.53
C PRO A 339 -9.63 -6.27 -11.85
N PRO A 340 -10.57 -7.25 -11.83
CA PRO A 340 -10.39 -8.50 -11.11
C PRO A 340 -9.13 -9.23 -11.58
N ALA A 341 -8.30 -9.67 -10.62
CA ALA A 341 -7.05 -10.37 -10.92
C ALA A 341 -7.31 -11.66 -11.70
N LYS A 342 -6.46 -11.96 -12.68
CA LYS A 342 -6.49 -13.24 -13.40
C LYS A 342 -5.60 -14.24 -12.66
N SER A 343 -6.20 -15.15 -11.90
CA SER A 343 -5.49 -16.33 -11.39
C SER A 343 -5.31 -17.34 -12.51
N GLY A 344 -4.07 -17.76 -12.77
CA GLY A 344 -3.79 -18.79 -13.77
C GLY A 344 -2.64 -19.68 -13.33
N ILE A 345 -2.79 -20.99 -13.57
CA ILE A 345 -1.70 -21.98 -13.42
C ILE A 345 -0.67 -21.85 -14.57
N GLY A 346 -0.94 -20.96 -15.53
CA GLY A 346 -0.16 -20.76 -16.74
C GLY A 346 1.12 -19.97 -16.55
N TRP A 347 2.02 -20.42 -15.66
CA TRP A 347 3.43 -20.13 -15.88
C TRP A 347 3.97 -21.14 -16.89
N SER A 348 3.93 -20.78 -18.17
CA SER A 348 4.96 -21.33 -19.04
C SER A 348 6.26 -20.75 -18.48
N LYS A 349 7.05 -21.58 -17.78
CA LYS A 349 8.50 -21.33 -17.76
C LYS A 349 8.83 -20.92 -19.20
N PRO A 350 9.66 -19.91 -19.46
CA PRO A 350 10.47 -19.99 -20.65
C PRO A 350 11.30 -21.25 -20.40
N SER A 351 10.74 -22.42 -20.72
CA SER A 351 11.51 -23.61 -20.96
C SER A 351 12.38 -23.14 -22.10
N PHE A 352 13.58 -22.73 -21.72
CA PHE A 352 14.67 -22.53 -22.62
C PHE A 352 14.83 -23.93 -23.23
N TRP A 353 14.15 -24.12 -24.36
CA TRP A 353 13.88 -25.36 -25.07
C TRP A 353 15.20 -25.78 -25.76
N PHE A 354 16.31 -25.80 -25.02
CA PHE A 354 17.61 -26.23 -25.52
C PHE A 354 17.92 -27.64 -25.03
N GLY A 355 17.59 -27.95 -23.77
CA GLY A 355 17.72 -29.32 -23.25
C GLY A 355 16.68 -30.27 -23.83
N SER A 356 15.40 -29.86 -23.84
CA SER A 356 14.30 -30.75 -24.29
C SER A 356 14.21 -30.87 -25.80
N ALA A 357 14.54 -29.86 -26.60
CA ALA A 357 14.52 -29.99 -28.06
C ALA A 357 15.59 -30.94 -28.56
N GLY A 358 16.81 -30.80 -28.03
CA GLY A 358 17.94 -31.68 -28.35
C GLY A 358 17.69 -33.10 -27.84
N ALA A 359 17.18 -33.27 -26.62
CA ALA A 359 16.83 -34.58 -26.07
C ALA A 359 15.64 -35.21 -26.78
N VAL A 360 14.59 -34.45 -27.16
CA VAL A 360 13.45 -34.97 -27.92
C VAL A 360 13.85 -35.27 -29.35
N LEU A 361 14.75 -34.50 -29.98
CA LEU A 361 15.30 -34.83 -31.30
C LEU A 361 16.18 -36.09 -31.21
N PHE A 362 17.01 -36.22 -30.18
CA PHE A 362 17.85 -37.39 -29.93
C PHE A 362 17.02 -38.63 -29.60
N ILE A 363 16.01 -38.51 -28.73
CA ILE A 363 15.05 -39.57 -28.39
C ILE A 363 14.16 -39.88 -29.58
N ALA A 364 13.73 -38.90 -30.39
CA ALA A 364 12.96 -39.13 -31.61
C ALA A 364 13.80 -39.85 -32.64
N ILE A 365 15.07 -39.48 -32.85
CA ILE A 365 16.00 -40.19 -33.75
C ILE A 365 16.29 -41.61 -33.21
N PHE A 366 16.52 -41.75 -31.90
CA PHE A 366 16.77 -43.03 -31.24
C PHE A 366 15.54 -43.95 -31.23
N SER A 367 14.34 -43.39 -31.04
CA SER A 367 13.08 -44.13 -31.10
C SER A 367 12.64 -44.42 -32.53
N LEU A 368 12.90 -43.53 -33.50
CA LEU A 368 12.73 -43.85 -34.93
C LEU A 368 13.65 -45.00 -35.34
N SER A 369 14.88 -45.05 -34.80
CA SER A 369 15.81 -46.16 -35.03
C SER A 369 15.44 -47.46 -34.32
N GLN A 370 14.48 -47.42 -33.39
CA GLN A 370 13.96 -48.59 -32.65
C GLN A 370 12.57 -49.05 -33.15
N ILE A 371 11.81 -48.19 -33.84
CA ILE A 371 10.41 -48.47 -34.27
C ILE A 371 10.34 -48.92 -35.75
N PHE A 372 11.30 -48.52 -36.59
CA PHE A 372 11.36 -48.96 -37.99
C PHE A 372 12.43 -50.04 -38.19
N GLU A 373 12.05 -51.31 -38.06
CA GLU A 373 12.79 -52.46 -38.60
C GLU A 373 12.73 -52.48 -40.15
N ASN A 374 13.08 -51.36 -40.80
CA ASN A 374 13.17 -51.27 -42.25
C ASN A 374 14.65 -51.03 -42.62
N ASP A 375 15.31 -52.05 -43.18
CA ASP A 375 16.72 -52.00 -43.62
C ASP A 375 17.03 -50.77 -44.50
N LEU A 376 16.05 -50.29 -45.28
CA LEU A 376 16.15 -49.09 -46.11
C LEU A 376 16.31 -47.80 -45.29
N LEU A 377 15.54 -47.63 -44.22
CA LEU A 377 15.65 -46.43 -43.36
C LEU A 377 16.94 -46.44 -42.56
N ASN A 378 17.39 -47.62 -42.11
CA ASN A 378 18.68 -47.76 -41.43
C ASN A 378 19.86 -47.52 -42.37
N GLN A 379 19.80 -47.98 -43.62
CA GLN A 379 20.81 -47.67 -44.64
C GLN A 379 20.82 -46.18 -45.01
N ILE A 380 19.66 -45.55 -45.17
CA ILE A 380 19.55 -44.11 -45.45
C ILE A 380 20.05 -43.29 -44.25
N ALA A 381 19.68 -43.66 -43.02
CA ALA A 381 20.15 -42.98 -41.81
C ALA A 381 21.66 -43.15 -41.61
N TYR A 382 22.19 -44.35 -41.82
CA TYR A 382 23.62 -44.63 -41.73
C TYR A 382 24.41 -43.88 -42.81
N SER A 383 23.96 -43.90 -44.07
CA SER A 383 24.60 -43.16 -45.16
C SER A 383 24.49 -41.63 -44.97
N SER A 384 23.39 -41.12 -44.43
CA SER A 384 23.20 -39.70 -44.11
C SER A 384 24.05 -39.25 -42.92
N PHE A 385 24.32 -40.14 -41.96
CA PHE A 385 25.23 -39.86 -40.85
C PHE A 385 26.70 -39.99 -41.28
N ALA A 386 27.05 -41.03 -42.03
CA ALA A 386 28.39 -41.30 -42.54
C ALA A 386 28.86 -40.22 -43.53
N SER A 387 27.97 -39.72 -44.39
CA SER A 387 28.24 -38.59 -45.30
C SER A 387 28.36 -37.23 -44.58
N GLY A 388 28.02 -37.16 -43.28
CA GLY A 388 28.07 -35.91 -42.50
C GLY A 388 26.87 -34.99 -42.69
N ALA A 389 25.84 -35.38 -43.45
CA ALA A 389 24.67 -34.54 -43.74
C ALA A 389 23.85 -34.18 -42.49
N ILE A 390 23.70 -35.13 -41.54
CA ILE A 390 22.96 -34.90 -40.28
C ILE A 390 23.68 -33.88 -39.37
N PRO A 391 25.00 -34.04 -39.06
CA PRO A 391 25.75 -33.01 -38.34
C PRO A 391 25.73 -31.62 -39.00
N LEU A 392 25.72 -31.55 -40.33
CA LEU A 392 25.62 -30.28 -41.07
C LEU A 392 24.25 -29.59 -40.87
N LEU A 393 23.16 -30.35 -40.86
CA LEU A 393 21.81 -29.84 -40.58
C LEU A 393 21.74 -29.28 -39.13
N ILE A 394 22.27 -30.03 -38.16
CA ILE A 394 22.35 -29.61 -36.76
C ILE A 394 23.17 -28.32 -36.62
N ALA A 395 24.32 -28.24 -37.31
CA ALA A 395 25.14 -27.04 -37.33
C ALA A 395 24.36 -25.82 -37.86
N THR A 396 23.61 -26.00 -38.96
CA THR A 396 22.78 -24.95 -39.57
C THR A 396 21.70 -24.45 -38.62
N LEU A 397 21.03 -25.36 -37.89
CA LEU A 397 20.03 -24.98 -36.88
C LEU A 397 20.66 -24.18 -35.73
N PHE A 398 21.79 -24.63 -35.19
CA PHE A 398 22.49 -23.89 -34.12
C PHE A 398 22.94 -22.50 -34.57
N LEU A 399 23.42 -22.39 -35.80
CA LEU A 399 23.82 -21.11 -36.40
C LEU A 399 22.62 -20.16 -36.55
N TRP A 400 21.49 -20.66 -37.04
CA TRP A 400 20.24 -19.90 -37.15
C TRP A 400 19.74 -19.39 -35.79
N TYR A 401 19.75 -20.24 -34.75
CA TYR A 401 19.40 -19.85 -33.38
C TYR A 401 20.39 -18.84 -32.77
N GLY A 402 21.69 -19.01 -33.02
CA GLY A 402 22.71 -18.05 -32.60
C GLY A 402 22.45 -16.65 -33.17
N PHE A 403 22.17 -16.56 -34.47
CA PHE A 403 21.80 -15.29 -35.10
C PHE A 403 20.46 -14.73 -34.63
N TYR A 404 19.47 -15.59 -34.33
CA TYR A 404 18.20 -15.15 -33.75
C TYR A 404 18.40 -14.42 -32.42
N PHE A 405 19.24 -14.94 -31.51
CA PHE A 405 19.54 -14.28 -30.24
C PHE A 405 20.33 -12.99 -30.42
N LEU A 406 21.31 -12.96 -31.32
CA LEU A 406 22.04 -11.73 -31.65
C LEU A 406 21.12 -10.65 -32.23
N ARG A 407 20.17 -11.04 -33.08
CA ARG A 407 19.15 -10.12 -33.61
C ARG A 407 18.26 -9.58 -32.51
N MET A 408 17.85 -10.42 -31.55
CA MET A 408 17.06 -9.99 -30.40
C MET A 408 17.86 -9.01 -29.51
N LYS A 409 19.14 -9.30 -29.25
CA LYS A 409 20.06 -8.42 -28.52
C LYS A 409 20.19 -7.05 -29.20
N ARG A 410 20.49 -7.04 -30.49
CA ARG A 410 20.60 -5.81 -31.28
C ARG A 410 19.30 -5.00 -31.33
N GLN A 411 18.14 -5.65 -31.32
CA GLN A 411 16.86 -4.94 -31.27
C GLN A 411 16.66 -4.20 -29.94
N ILE A 412 17.14 -4.77 -28.83
CA ILE A 412 17.11 -4.11 -27.52
C ILE A 412 18.11 -2.95 -27.52
N GLU A 413 19.38 -3.21 -27.86
CA GLU A 413 20.47 -2.22 -27.81
C GLU A 413 20.29 -1.04 -28.79
N ASN A 414 19.61 -1.25 -29.92
CA ASN A 414 19.37 -0.20 -30.91
C ASN A 414 18.08 0.59 -30.64
N THR A 415 17.34 0.31 -29.55
CA THR A 415 16.17 1.10 -29.19
C THR A 415 16.64 2.30 -28.36
N PRO A 416 16.48 3.55 -28.85
CA PRO A 416 16.92 4.71 -28.09
C PRO A 416 15.98 5.00 -26.90
N THR A 417 16.56 5.37 -25.76
CA THR A 417 15.80 5.95 -24.65
C THR A 417 15.09 7.22 -25.10
N SER A 418 13.77 7.21 -25.09
CA SER A 418 12.92 8.33 -25.49
C SER A 418 12.24 8.94 -24.26
N LYS A 419 12.05 10.26 -24.27
CA LYS A 419 11.16 10.94 -23.33
C LYS A 419 9.70 10.65 -23.70
N VAL A 420 8.81 10.65 -22.71
CA VAL A 420 7.38 10.31 -22.88
C VAL A 420 6.72 11.22 -23.93
N ARG A 421 6.99 12.52 -23.89
CA ARG A 421 6.44 13.49 -24.86
C ARG A 421 6.83 13.20 -26.31
N SER A 422 8.01 12.64 -26.53
CA SER A 422 8.57 12.38 -27.86
C SER A 422 8.61 10.88 -28.20
N ALA A 423 7.89 10.04 -27.45
CA ALA A 423 7.86 8.60 -27.69
C ALA A 423 7.13 8.31 -29.01
N ALA A 424 7.89 7.90 -30.02
CA ALA A 424 7.34 7.54 -31.33
C ALA A 424 6.59 6.21 -31.29
N MET A 425 5.62 6.04 -32.19
CA MET A 425 4.93 4.77 -32.40
C MET A 425 5.92 3.68 -32.86
N GLY A 426 6.06 2.60 -32.10
CA GLY A 426 7.08 1.60 -32.39
C GLY A 426 7.68 0.92 -31.17
N MET A 427 8.88 0.36 -31.31
CA MET A 427 9.66 -0.01 -30.13
C MET A 427 10.14 1.27 -29.47
N VAL A 428 9.87 1.39 -28.18
CA VAL A 428 10.32 2.52 -27.38
C VAL A 428 10.90 2.01 -26.08
N GLU A 429 11.87 2.75 -25.60
CA GLU A 429 12.42 2.65 -24.28
C GLU A 429 12.12 3.93 -23.53
N VAL A 430 11.49 3.81 -22.36
CA VAL A 430 11.12 4.94 -21.51
C VAL A 430 11.57 4.68 -20.07
N LYS A 431 12.00 5.74 -19.39
CA LYS A 431 12.42 5.72 -17.99
C LYS A 431 11.63 6.77 -17.23
N GLY A 432 11.07 6.41 -16.08
CA GLY A 432 10.25 7.33 -15.29
C GLY A 432 9.70 6.69 -14.02
N GLN A 433 8.98 7.47 -13.23
CA GLN A 433 8.34 7.01 -12.01
C GLN A 433 7.07 6.25 -12.36
N ALA A 434 6.90 5.07 -11.77
CA ALA A 434 5.67 4.31 -11.91
C ALA A 434 4.58 4.92 -11.04
N ILE A 435 3.42 5.23 -11.61
CA ILE A 435 2.29 5.84 -10.92
C ILE A 435 1.07 4.95 -11.05
N ARG A 436 0.47 4.64 -9.91
CA ARG A 436 -0.76 3.84 -9.88
C ARG A 436 -1.93 4.59 -10.50
N ARG A 437 -2.65 3.88 -11.39
CA ARG A 437 -3.93 4.35 -11.95
C ARG A 437 -5.14 3.80 -11.19
N TYR A 438 -4.97 2.64 -10.58
CA TYR A 438 -5.99 1.95 -9.79
C TYR A 438 -5.52 1.83 -8.35
N ALA A 439 -6.45 1.68 -7.41
CA ALA A 439 -6.17 1.40 -6.00
C ALA A 439 -5.66 -0.05 -5.80
N LEU A 440 -4.52 -0.38 -6.42
CA LEU A 440 -3.90 -1.69 -6.37
C LEU A 440 -2.98 -1.79 -5.13
N ILE A 441 -3.15 -2.87 -4.37
CA ILE A 441 -2.39 -3.17 -3.15
C ILE A 441 -1.85 -4.59 -3.28
N SER A 442 -0.62 -4.81 -2.86
CA SER A 442 0.00 -6.13 -2.87
C SER A 442 -0.65 -7.05 -1.82
N PRO A 443 -0.99 -8.30 -2.17
CA PRO A 443 -1.76 -9.19 -1.29
C PRO A 443 -1.01 -9.67 -0.04
N MET A 444 0.32 -9.78 -0.08
CA MET A 444 1.12 -10.25 1.05
C MET A 444 1.70 -9.08 1.86
N SER A 445 2.34 -8.11 1.19
CA SER A 445 2.97 -6.96 1.86
C SER A 445 2.04 -5.77 2.13
N ASN A 446 0.77 -5.81 1.69
CA ASN A 446 -0.21 -4.72 1.85
C ASN A 446 0.31 -3.33 1.43
N THR A 447 1.20 -3.30 0.45
CA THR A 447 1.88 -2.09 -0.01
C THR A 447 1.20 -1.58 -1.28
N PRO A 448 0.87 -0.26 -1.38
CA PRO A 448 0.39 0.34 -2.61
C PRO A 448 1.40 0.14 -3.74
N CYS A 449 0.96 -0.51 -4.82
CA CYS A 449 1.85 -0.94 -5.89
C CYS A 449 1.24 -0.70 -7.27
N VAL A 450 2.09 -0.60 -8.29
CA VAL A 450 1.65 -0.59 -9.69
C VAL A 450 1.59 -2.00 -10.28
N PHE A 451 2.34 -2.93 -9.68
CA PHE A 451 2.44 -4.31 -10.12
C PHE A 451 2.76 -5.21 -8.93
N TYR A 452 2.10 -6.37 -8.84
CA TYR A 452 2.52 -7.46 -7.97
C TYR A 452 2.47 -8.81 -8.69
N ARG A 453 3.35 -9.73 -8.28
CA ARG A 453 3.32 -11.15 -8.63
C ARG A 453 3.53 -11.97 -7.37
N LEU A 454 2.53 -12.77 -7.03
CA LEU A 454 2.55 -13.69 -5.91
C LEU A 454 2.68 -15.13 -6.44
N THR A 455 3.77 -15.80 -6.09
CA THR A 455 4.05 -17.19 -6.46
C THR A 455 3.96 -18.07 -5.22
N LYS A 456 3.03 -19.03 -5.24
CA LYS A 456 2.91 -20.05 -4.20
C LYS A 456 3.66 -21.31 -4.63
N TYR A 457 4.52 -21.80 -3.75
CA TYR A 457 5.24 -23.06 -3.83
C TYR A 457 4.68 -24.03 -2.80
N ARG A 458 4.65 -25.32 -3.16
CA ARG A 458 4.32 -26.45 -2.30
C ARG A 458 5.39 -27.53 -2.47
N ARG A 459 5.81 -28.17 -1.38
CA ARG A 459 6.70 -29.32 -1.45
C ARG A 459 5.95 -30.53 -1.99
N ASP A 460 6.57 -31.20 -2.95
CA ASP A 460 6.13 -32.51 -3.42
C ASP A 460 6.62 -33.63 -2.48
N LYS A 461 6.13 -34.86 -2.65
CA LYS A 461 6.52 -36.05 -1.86
C LYS A 461 8.04 -36.31 -1.83
N ASN A 462 8.76 -35.80 -2.82
CA ASN A 462 10.23 -35.90 -2.93
C ASN A 462 10.98 -34.69 -2.32
N ASN A 463 10.33 -33.89 -1.48
CA ASN A 463 10.88 -32.70 -0.83
C ASN A 463 11.38 -31.61 -1.81
N GLN A 464 10.80 -31.55 -3.01
CA GLN A 464 11.11 -30.55 -4.04
C GLN A 464 10.02 -29.49 -4.10
N TRP A 465 10.41 -28.21 -4.13
CA TRP A 465 9.48 -27.09 -4.29
C TRP A 465 8.87 -27.07 -5.70
N ARG A 466 7.54 -27.18 -5.77
CA ARG A 466 6.76 -27.02 -7.00
C ARG A 466 5.81 -25.85 -6.89
N ILE A 467 5.63 -25.12 -7.99
CA ILE A 467 4.70 -23.99 -8.03
C ILE A 467 3.28 -24.54 -8.03
N SER A 468 2.48 -24.14 -7.04
CA SER A 468 1.09 -24.55 -6.89
C SER A 468 0.13 -23.52 -7.49
N SER A 469 0.42 -22.23 -7.36
CA SER A 469 -0.39 -21.16 -7.98
C SER A 469 0.43 -19.90 -8.20
N VAL A 470 0.03 -19.11 -9.20
CA VAL A 470 0.58 -17.78 -9.47
C VAL A 470 -0.59 -16.80 -9.61
N SER A 471 -0.54 -15.71 -8.84
CA SER A 471 -1.46 -14.59 -8.93
C SER A 471 -0.68 -13.35 -9.32
N SER A 472 -1.12 -12.64 -10.36
CA SER A 472 -0.41 -11.47 -10.88
C SER A 472 -1.37 -10.38 -11.31
N SER A 473 -0.93 -9.13 -11.18
CA SER A 473 -1.69 -7.95 -11.62
C SER A 473 -1.38 -7.54 -13.07
N ASP A 474 -0.98 -8.49 -13.93
CA ASP A 474 -0.63 -8.28 -15.34
C ASP A 474 -1.73 -7.58 -16.16
N ASN A 475 -2.98 -7.62 -15.70
CA ASN A 475 -4.15 -7.04 -16.34
C ASN A 475 -4.49 -5.62 -15.86
N VAL A 476 -3.72 -5.06 -14.92
CA VAL A 476 -3.95 -3.72 -14.36
C VAL A 476 -2.99 -2.73 -15.03
N PRO A 477 -3.46 -1.83 -15.91
CA PRO A 477 -2.62 -0.79 -16.48
C PRO A 477 -2.21 0.24 -15.41
N PHE A 478 -1.00 0.75 -15.51
CA PHE A 478 -0.49 1.83 -14.66
C PHE A 478 0.12 2.94 -15.52
N LEU A 479 0.48 4.07 -14.92
CA LEU A 479 1.07 5.22 -15.61
C LEU A 479 2.58 5.26 -15.36
N LEU A 480 3.35 5.74 -16.33
CA LEU A 480 4.75 6.11 -16.13
C LEU A 480 4.86 7.61 -16.35
N GLU A 481 5.41 8.32 -15.38
CA GLU A 481 5.68 9.76 -15.43
C GLU A 481 7.16 10.03 -15.54
N ASP A 482 7.54 10.82 -16.54
CA ASP A 482 8.87 11.42 -16.65
C ASP A 482 8.75 12.96 -16.58
N ASP A 483 9.88 13.65 -16.68
CA ASP A 483 9.92 15.12 -16.62
C ASP A 483 9.12 15.82 -17.74
N THR A 484 8.67 15.07 -18.76
CA THR A 484 8.03 15.61 -19.97
C THR A 484 6.54 15.29 -20.08
N GLY A 485 6.05 14.26 -19.40
CA GLY A 485 4.65 13.86 -19.39
C GLY A 485 4.38 12.46 -18.82
N ARG A 486 3.16 11.95 -19.05
CA ARG A 486 2.69 10.65 -18.57
C ARG A 486 2.28 9.73 -19.73
N VAL A 487 2.64 8.45 -19.64
CA VAL A 487 2.25 7.41 -20.61
C VAL A 487 1.61 6.22 -19.90
N GLU A 488 0.63 5.58 -20.52
CA GLU A 488 -0.01 4.38 -19.97
C GLU A 488 0.78 3.13 -20.35
N ILE A 489 1.03 2.27 -19.36
CA ILE A 489 1.72 1.01 -19.53
C ILE A 489 0.76 -0.13 -19.26
N ASN A 490 0.68 -1.04 -20.23
CA ASN A 490 -0.08 -2.27 -20.10
C ASN A 490 0.88 -3.43 -19.81
N PRO A 491 0.94 -3.94 -18.56
CA PRO A 491 1.88 -5.00 -18.17
C PRO A 491 1.51 -6.38 -18.70
N THR A 492 0.45 -6.55 -19.49
CA THR A 492 0.01 -7.89 -19.91
C THR A 492 1.11 -8.65 -20.66
N GLY A 493 1.55 -9.78 -20.10
CA GLY A 493 2.56 -10.66 -20.68
C GLY A 493 3.99 -10.09 -20.64
N CYS A 494 4.24 -9.08 -19.81
CA CYS A 494 5.56 -8.50 -19.63
C CYS A 494 6.51 -9.46 -18.88
N ARG A 495 7.81 -9.23 -19.06
CA ARG A 495 8.84 -9.78 -18.19
C ARG A 495 9.16 -8.72 -17.13
N VAL A 496 8.69 -8.94 -15.91
CA VAL A 496 8.99 -8.07 -14.76
C VAL A 496 10.21 -8.57 -14.01
N SER A 497 11.14 -7.66 -13.75
CA SER A 497 12.16 -7.78 -12.70
C SER A 497 11.88 -6.72 -11.64
N ALA A 498 11.14 -7.10 -10.60
CA ALA A 498 10.92 -6.25 -9.44
C ALA A 498 12.20 -6.23 -8.58
N GLY A 499 12.49 -5.09 -7.97
CA GLY A 499 13.61 -4.94 -7.03
C GLY A 499 13.21 -5.41 -5.62
N THR A 500 11.93 -5.29 -5.28
CA THR A 500 11.39 -5.78 -4.01
C THR A 500 10.87 -7.20 -4.16
N LYS A 501 11.56 -8.15 -3.51
CA LYS A 501 11.16 -9.55 -3.40
C LYS A 501 11.05 -9.94 -1.93
N GLN A 502 9.88 -10.39 -1.52
CA GLN A 502 9.62 -10.85 -0.17
C GLN A 502 9.25 -12.33 -0.19
N GLU A 503 9.77 -13.08 0.77
CA GLU A 503 9.45 -14.50 0.95
C GLU A 503 8.75 -14.68 2.29
N GLY A 504 7.77 -15.57 2.33
CA GLY A 504 7.05 -15.91 3.56
C GLY A 504 6.42 -17.29 3.48
N SER A 505 6.06 -17.83 4.63
CA SER A 505 5.27 -19.06 4.74
C SER A 505 3.79 -18.69 4.89
N PRO A 506 2.83 -19.56 4.51
CA PRO A 506 1.43 -19.31 4.87
C PRO A 506 1.35 -19.10 6.39
N GLY A 507 0.66 -18.04 6.80
CA GLY A 507 0.55 -17.66 8.21
C GLY A 507 1.68 -16.79 8.79
N GLN A 508 2.80 -16.55 8.07
CA GLN A 508 3.94 -15.79 8.62
C GLN A 508 3.91 -14.29 8.26
N ILE A 509 3.27 -13.88 7.14
CA ILE A 509 3.16 -12.46 6.72
C ILE A 509 1.84 -12.26 5.93
N GLY A 510 0.85 -11.59 6.53
CA GLY A 510 -0.34 -11.07 5.84
C GLY A 510 -1.45 -12.07 5.41
N LEU A 511 -2.70 -11.75 5.78
CA LEU A 511 -4.04 -12.14 5.27
C LEU A 511 -4.40 -13.58 4.84
N LEU A 512 -3.50 -14.58 4.80
CA LEU A 512 -3.84 -15.96 4.44
C LEU A 512 -3.39 -16.92 5.54
N ARG A 513 -4.24 -17.05 6.56
CA ARG A 513 -4.12 -18.02 7.66
C ARG A 513 -4.61 -19.39 7.17
N GLY A 514 -3.73 -20.11 6.49
CA GLY A 514 -3.80 -21.57 6.38
C GLY A 514 -2.94 -22.18 7.48
N ASP A 515 -3.17 -23.46 7.76
CA ASP A 515 -2.35 -24.31 8.62
C ASP A 515 -0.85 -24.01 8.42
N ASN A 516 -0.06 -24.01 9.50
CA ASN A 516 1.37 -23.71 9.47
C ASN A 516 2.11 -24.92 8.89
N ASP A 517 1.78 -25.24 7.65
CA ASP A 517 2.29 -26.37 6.90
C ASP A 517 3.65 -25.95 6.36
N SER A 518 4.71 -26.53 6.92
CA SER A 518 6.10 -26.26 6.56
C SER A 518 6.43 -26.56 5.08
N ASP A 519 5.44 -27.12 4.37
CA ASP A 519 5.50 -27.53 2.99
C ASP A 519 5.04 -26.46 2.00
N ASP A 520 4.47 -25.32 2.45
CA ASP A 520 4.10 -24.21 1.57
C ASP A 520 5.04 -22.99 1.72
N LYS A 521 5.46 -22.39 0.61
CA LYS A 521 6.28 -21.16 0.56
C LYS A 521 5.71 -20.16 -0.42
N TRP A 522 5.72 -18.89 -0.07
CA TRP A 522 5.16 -17.79 -0.85
C TRP A 522 6.29 -16.84 -1.19
N VAL A 523 6.26 -16.33 -2.42
CA VAL A 523 7.22 -15.35 -2.91
C VAL A 523 6.43 -14.25 -3.59
N GLU A 524 6.47 -13.06 -3.01
CA GLU A 524 5.87 -11.86 -3.57
C GLU A 524 6.93 -10.96 -4.19
N GLU A 525 6.69 -10.55 -5.42
CA GLU A 525 7.49 -9.56 -6.14
C GLU A 525 6.61 -8.34 -6.43
N VAL A 526 7.05 -7.15 -6.03
CA VAL A 526 6.23 -5.93 -6.05
C VAL A 526 7.01 -4.77 -6.65
N ILE A 527 6.37 -4.03 -7.56
CA ILE A 527 6.82 -2.69 -7.96
C ILE A 527 5.96 -1.69 -7.20
N VAL A 528 6.58 -1.00 -6.25
CA VAL A 528 5.93 0.00 -5.40
C VAL A 528 5.56 1.23 -6.23
N ASP A 529 4.46 1.89 -5.85
CA ASP A 529 4.09 3.20 -6.42
C ASP A 529 5.25 4.20 -6.26
N GLY A 530 5.47 5.04 -7.26
CA GLY A 530 6.56 6.03 -7.36
C GLY A 530 7.98 5.48 -7.53
N THR A 531 8.17 4.17 -7.69
CA THR A 531 9.49 3.61 -7.99
C THR A 531 9.94 4.00 -9.39
N LEU A 532 11.22 4.38 -9.54
CA LEU A 532 11.81 4.63 -10.85
C LEU A 532 11.97 3.31 -11.60
N ILE A 533 11.29 3.20 -12.74
CA ILE A 533 11.30 2.00 -13.58
C ILE A 533 11.78 2.30 -14.98
N TYR A 534 12.34 1.25 -15.56
CA TYR A 534 12.72 1.14 -16.95
C TYR A 534 11.69 0.29 -17.69
N VAL A 535 11.16 0.80 -18.80
CA VAL A 535 10.23 0.04 -19.65
C VAL A 535 10.68 0.04 -21.10
N LEU A 536 10.89 -1.17 -21.62
CA LEU A 536 11.07 -1.45 -23.04
C LEU A 536 9.81 -2.12 -23.56
N GLY A 537 9.14 -1.52 -24.54
CA GLY A 537 7.90 -2.07 -25.07
C GLY A 537 7.50 -1.50 -26.42
N TYR A 538 6.31 -1.89 -26.89
CA TYR A 538 5.75 -1.39 -28.14
C TYR A 538 4.70 -0.31 -27.86
N ALA A 539 4.99 0.93 -28.24
CA ALA A 539 4.07 2.05 -28.21
C ALA A 539 3.04 1.93 -29.34
N ALA A 540 1.75 1.94 -28.96
CA ALA A 540 0.64 1.97 -29.89
C ALA A 540 -0.48 2.90 -29.39
N VAL A 541 -1.27 3.46 -30.30
CA VAL A 541 -2.46 4.23 -29.95
C VAL A 541 -3.43 3.32 -29.18
N LYS A 542 -3.95 3.82 -28.05
CA LYS A 542 -4.94 3.09 -27.26
C LYS A 542 -6.15 2.75 -28.13
N LYS A 543 -6.35 1.47 -28.42
CA LYS A 543 -7.62 1.00 -29.00
C LYS A 543 -8.70 1.24 -27.95
N ALA A 544 -9.61 2.17 -28.23
CA ALA A 544 -10.76 2.35 -27.37
C ALA A 544 -11.53 1.03 -27.31
N GLY A 545 -11.54 0.37 -26.15
CA GLY A 545 -12.39 -0.78 -25.87
C GLY A 545 -13.86 -0.35 -25.75
N GLY A 546 -14.38 0.28 -26.81
CA GLY A 546 -15.76 0.67 -26.93
C GLY A 546 -16.58 -0.42 -27.60
N GLN A 547 -17.88 -0.38 -27.36
CA GLN A 547 -18.86 -1.19 -28.08
C GLN A 547 -18.64 -1.12 -29.60
N THR A 548 -18.76 -2.27 -30.27
CA THR A 548 -18.70 -2.31 -31.73
C THR A 548 -19.79 -1.42 -32.34
N MET A 549 -19.63 -0.95 -33.57
CA MET A 549 -20.65 -0.10 -34.22
C MET A 549 -22.01 -0.80 -34.28
N ALA A 550 -22.01 -2.14 -34.43
CA ALA A 550 -23.19 -2.98 -34.38
C ALA A 550 -23.88 -2.94 -33.00
N GLU A 551 -23.12 -3.08 -31.92
CA GLU A 551 -23.64 -3.00 -30.54
C GLU A 551 -24.23 -1.63 -30.23
N LYS A 552 -23.58 -0.53 -30.65
CA LYS A 552 -24.10 0.83 -30.48
C LYS A 552 -25.42 1.04 -31.23
N LYS A 553 -25.52 0.54 -32.46
CA LYS A 553 -26.76 0.58 -33.25
C LYS A 553 -27.88 -0.18 -32.55
N ILE A 554 -27.60 -1.37 -32.01
CA ILE A 554 -28.57 -2.18 -31.27
C ILE A 554 -29.02 -1.47 -29.98
N ALA A 555 -28.10 -0.86 -29.23
CA ALA A 555 -28.43 -0.11 -28.03
C ALA A 555 -29.29 1.12 -28.32
N ALA A 556 -28.97 1.88 -29.37
CA ALA A 556 -29.76 3.04 -29.80
C ALA A 556 -31.16 2.63 -30.26
N LEU A 557 -31.30 1.53 -31.01
CA LEU A 557 -32.60 0.99 -31.40
C LEU A 557 -33.41 0.50 -30.20
N ARG A 558 -32.76 -0.06 -29.18
CA ARG A 558 -33.42 -0.45 -27.93
C ARG A 558 -33.94 0.76 -27.15
N ALA A 559 -33.14 1.83 -27.08
CA ALA A 559 -33.55 3.08 -26.45
C ALA A 559 -34.73 3.72 -27.20
N LEU A 560 -34.69 3.73 -28.53
CA LEU A 560 -35.81 4.19 -29.36
C LEU A 560 -37.09 3.41 -29.04
N LYS A 561 -37.00 2.08 -28.92
CA LYS A 561 -38.16 1.24 -28.54
C LYS A 561 -38.71 1.49 -27.14
N GLN A 562 -37.90 2.02 -26.23
CA GLN A 562 -38.31 2.28 -24.84
C GLN A 562 -39.04 3.62 -24.67
N ASN A 563 -38.93 4.54 -25.64
CA ASN A 563 -39.56 5.85 -25.62
C ASN A 563 -40.72 5.91 -26.63
N PRO A 564 -41.99 5.76 -26.19
CA PRO A 564 -43.16 5.82 -27.07
C PRO A 564 -43.29 7.15 -27.83
N GLN A 565 -42.77 8.25 -27.27
CA GLN A 565 -42.81 9.57 -27.91
C GLN A 565 -41.86 9.67 -29.11
N ASP A 566 -40.69 9.03 -29.04
CA ASP A 566 -39.70 9.05 -30.11
C ASP A 566 -40.11 8.07 -31.23
N LEU A 567 -40.81 6.99 -30.88
CA LEU A 567 -41.41 6.04 -31.83
C LEU A 567 -42.51 6.70 -32.70
N LYS A 568 -43.32 7.58 -32.11
CA LYS A 568 -44.38 8.33 -32.83
C LYS A 568 -43.86 9.25 -33.93
N GLN A 569 -42.58 9.62 -33.91
CA GLN A 569 -41.99 10.46 -34.96
C GLN A 569 -41.82 9.70 -36.29
N TYR A 570 -41.93 8.36 -36.24
CA TYR A 570 -41.79 7.49 -37.39
C TYR A 570 -43.12 6.89 -37.86
N ASP A 571 -44.23 7.22 -37.18
CA ASP A 571 -45.60 6.86 -37.54
C ASP A 571 -46.13 7.94 -38.51
N VAL A 572 -46.05 7.64 -39.81
CA VAL A 572 -46.31 8.60 -40.90
C VAL A 572 -47.78 8.62 -41.28
N ASP A 573 -48.46 7.47 -41.19
CA ASP A 573 -49.89 7.35 -41.49
C ASP A 573 -50.80 7.64 -40.28
N GLY A 574 -50.23 7.74 -39.08
CA GLY A 574 -50.90 8.20 -37.86
C GLY A 574 -51.86 7.15 -37.30
N ASP A 575 -51.69 5.89 -37.66
CA ASP A 575 -52.57 4.79 -37.24
C ASP A 575 -52.25 4.26 -35.83
N GLY A 576 -51.16 4.72 -35.23
CA GLY A 576 -50.70 4.35 -33.89
C GLY A 576 -49.91 3.03 -33.83
N ALA A 577 -49.61 2.38 -34.96
CA ALA A 577 -48.90 1.12 -35.09
C ALA A 577 -47.80 1.18 -36.15
N ILE A 578 -46.53 1.04 -35.73
CA ILE A 578 -45.39 1.15 -36.65
C ILE A 578 -45.33 -0.04 -37.62
N SER A 579 -45.46 0.25 -38.90
CA SER A 579 -45.34 -0.70 -40.00
C SER A 579 -43.89 -1.15 -40.25
N ALA A 580 -43.70 -2.19 -41.06
CA ALA A 580 -42.37 -2.70 -41.39
C ALA A 580 -41.51 -1.67 -42.16
N GLU A 581 -42.13 -0.85 -43.00
CA GLU A 581 -41.44 0.17 -43.80
C GLU A 581 -41.02 1.37 -42.94
N GLU A 582 -41.89 1.82 -42.03
CA GLU A 582 -41.60 2.87 -41.06
C GLU A 582 -40.52 2.45 -40.05
N TRP A 583 -40.55 1.19 -39.63
CA TRP A 583 -39.49 0.62 -38.79
C TRP A 583 -38.15 0.58 -39.52
N ASP A 584 -38.13 0.31 -40.83
CA ASP A 584 -36.92 0.31 -41.63
C ASP A 584 -36.35 1.71 -41.85
N ALA A 585 -37.22 2.70 -42.04
CA ALA A 585 -36.86 4.10 -42.00
C ALA A 585 -36.22 4.47 -40.66
N ALA A 586 -36.82 4.11 -39.52
CA ALA A 586 -36.26 4.33 -38.19
C ALA A 586 -34.90 3.63 -37.98
N ARG A 587 -34.71 2.41 -38.53
CA ARG A 587 -33.42 1.70 -38.46
C ARG A 587 -32.32 2.38 -39.26
N SER A 588 -32.66 3.03 -40.36
CA SER A 588 -31.72 3.76 -41.21
C SER A 588 -31.28 5.07 -40.55
N THR A 589 -32.23 5.86 -40.04
CA THR A 589 -31.98 7.17 -39.40
C THR A 589 -31.16 7.01 -38.11
N VAL A 590 -31.51 6.05 -37.25
CA VAL A 590 -30.72 5.73 -36.05
C VAL A 590 -29.31 5.25 -36.42
N GLY A 591 -29.19 4.48 -37.51
CA GLY A 591 -27.90 4.03 -38.02
C GLY A 591 -27.00 5.19 -38.44
N GLU A 592 -27.55 6.15 -39.18
CA GLU A 592 -26.84 7.37 -39.60
C GLU A 592 -26.50 8.28 -38.42
N GLN A 593 -27.41 8.44 -37.47
CA GLN A 593 -27.17 9.26 -36.27
C GLN A 593 -26.03 8.68 -35.42
N VAL A 594 -26.06 7.37 -35.14
CA VAL A 594 -24.98 6.67 -34.41
C VAL A 594 -23.65 6.78 -35.15
N LEU A 595 -23.66 6.69 -36.49
CA LEU A 595 -22.46 6.88 -37.30
C LEU A 595 -21.92 8.30 -37.18
N ARG A 596 -22.78 9.31 -37.31
CA ARG A 596 -22.42 10.74 -37.25
C ARG A 596 -21.86 11.13 -35.88
N GLU A 597 -22.51 10.68 -34.80
CA GLU A 597 -22.01 10.86 -33.43
C GLU A 597 -20.67 10.16 -33.20
N SER A 598 -20.48 8.96 -33.75
CA SER A 598 -19.22 8.22 -33.62
C SER A 598 -18.09 8.92 -34.38
N LEU A 599 -18.35 9.44 -35.58
CA LEU A 599 -17.39 10.22 -36.36
C LEU A 599 -17.04 11.55 -35.68
N GLN A 600 -18.02 12.26 -35.11
CA GLN A 600 -17.78 13.48 -34.34
C GLN A 600 -16.94 13.19 -33.09
N LYS A 601 -17.29 12.17 -32.30
CA LYS A 601 -16.47 11.72 -31.15
C LYS A 601 -15.06 11.30 -31.57
N GLN A 602 -14.90 10.69 -32.73
CA GLN A 602 -13.58 10.31 -33.28
C GLN A 602 -12.76 11.54 -33.70
N GLN A 603 -13.37 12.55 -34.30
CA GLN A 603 -12.73 13.84 -34.62
C GLN A 603 -12.36 14.62 -33.36
N GLN A 604 -13.23 14.63 -32.35
CA GLN A 604 -12.97 15.27 -31.05
C GLN A 604 -11.81 14.59 -30.31
N ARG A 605 -11.76 13.24 -30.34
CA ARG A 605 -10.63 12.46 -29.80
C ARG A 605 -9.32 12.68 -30.56
N ARG A 606 -9.36 12.91 -31.88
CA ARG A 606 -8.15 13.31 -32.64
C ARG A 606 -7.61 14.68 -32.20
N LYS A 607 -8.45 15.56 -31.64
CA LYS A 607 -8.05 16.85 -31.07
C LYS A 607 -7.64 16.78 -29.59
N GLN A 608 -8.17 15.83 -28.82
CA GLN A 608 -7.76 15.53 -27.44
C GLN A 608 -6.64 14.49 -27.44
N GLU A 609 -5.40 14.96 -27.56
CA GLU A 609 -4.14 14.30 -27.18
C GLU A 609 -4.10 12.75 -27.25
N GLU A 610 -3.36 12.24 -28.24
CA GLU A 610 -3.18 10.82 -28.53
C GLU A 610 -2.68 10.03 -27.29
N HIS A 611 -3.58 9.34 -26.60
CA HIS A 611 -3.21 8.43 -25.51
C HIS A 611 -2.43 7.22 -26.08
N ILE A 612 -1.11 7.32 -26.07
CA ILE A 612 -0.20 6.22 -26.37
C ILE A 612 -0.22 5.23 -25.19
N VAL A 613 -0.28 3.94 -25.52
CA VAL A 613 -0.12 2.84 -24.57
C VAL A 613 1.11 2.03 -24.97
N ILE A 614 1.99 1.77 -24.01
CA ILE A 614 3.14 0.89 -24.19
C ILE A 614 2.75 -0.51 -23.69
N GLY A 615 2.88 -1.51 -24.56
CA GLY A 615 2.51 -2.88 -24.23
C GLY A 615 3.24 -3.93 -25.07
N LYS A 616 2.78 -5.17 -24.99
CA LYS A 616 3.40 -6.32 -25.68
C LYS A 616 2.86 -6.45 -27.11
N LYS A 617 3.76 -6.74 -28.06
CA LYS A 617 3.43 -7.12 -29.45
C LYS A 617 4.03 -8.48 -29.78
N LYS A 618 3.36 -9.28 -30.62
CA LYS A 618 3.86 -10.59 -31.07
C LYS A 618 5.26 -10.45 -31.68
N GLY A 619 6.22 -11.24 -31.21
CA GLY A 619 7.61 -11.23 -31.66
C GLY A 619 8.47 -10.07 -31.14
N ARG A 620 7.95 -9.23 -30.23
CA ARG A 620 8.71 -8.15 -29.58
C ARG A 620 8.65 -8.28 -28.05
N PRO A 621 9.76 -8.08 -27.33
CA PRO A 621 9.77 -8.17 -25.88
C PRO A 621 9.04 -6.98 -25.24
N LEU A 622 8.40 -7.24 -24.09
CA LEU A 622 7.95 -6.21 -23.15
C LEU A 622 8.68 -6.47 -21.83
N ILE A 623 9.50 -5.54 -21.39
CA ILE A 623 10.34 -5.66 -20.21
C ILE A 623 10.08 -4.47 -19.29
N ILE A 624 9.85 -4.75 -18.01
CA ILE A 624 9.65 -3.75 -16.96
C ILE A 624 10.62 -4.09 -15.84
N THR A 625 11.54 -3.17 -15.49
CA THR A 625 12.56 -3.43 -14.47
C THR A 625 12.82 -2.22 -13.58
N GLU A 626 13.11 -2.48 -12.30
CA GLU A 626 13.59 -1.48 -11.33
C GLU A 626 15.13 -1.28 -11.41
N THR A 627 15.67 -1.17 -12.62
CA THR A 627 17.12 -1.00 -12.86
C THR A 627 17.36 0.20 -13.76
N HIS A 628 18.48 0.89 -13.56
CA HIS A 628 18.86 2.09 -14.33
C HIS A 628 19.38 1.78 -15.76
N SER A 629 19.89 0.56 -16.02
CA SER A 629 20.56 0.18 -17.27
C SER A 629 20.11 -1.15 -17.89
N GLU A 630 20.22 -1.20 -19.23
CA GLU A 630 19.92 -2.35 -20.10
C GLU A 630 20.93 -3.51 -20.00
N ASP A 631 22.16 -3.23 -19.54
CA ASP A 631 23.30 -4.15 -19.65
C ASP A 631 23.05 -5.50 -18.98
N SER A 632 22.32 -5.50 -17.87
CA SER A 632 21.98 -6.72 -17.13
C SER A 632 20.99 -7.63 -17.87
N LEU A 633 20.24 -7.08 -18.84
CA LEU A 633 19.24 -7.79 -19.64
C LEU A 633 19.85 -8.34 -20.95
N THR A 634 20.74 -7.58 -21.60
CA THR A 634 21.35 -7.94 -22.89
C THR A 634 22.47 -8.98 -22.74
N SER A 635 23.22 -8.94 -21.64
CA SER A 635 24.35 -9.84 -21.37
C SER A 635 23.99 -11.32 -21.45
N ARG A 636 22.79 -11.72 -20.99
CA ARG A 636 22.33 -13.11 -21.05
C ARG A 636 22.20 -13.64 -22.48
N TYR A 637 21.74 -12.80 -23.42
CA TYR A 637 21.64 -13.20 -24.83
C TYR A 637 23.01 -13.48 -25.45
N LEU A 638 24.05 -12.76 -25.01
CA LEU A 638 25.43 -13.03 -25.40
C LEU A 638 25.88 -14.40 -24.90
N TYR A 639 25.71 -14.67 -23.60
CA TYR A 639 26.08 -15.95 -22.98
C TYR A 639 25.36 -17.16 -23.60
N TYR A 640 24.15 -17.00 -24.13
CA TYR A 640 23.47 -18.07 -24.87
C TYR A 640 23.97 -18.23 -26.31
N SER A 641 24.32 -17.14 -26.99
CA SER A 641 24.77 -17.19 -28.38
C SER A 641 26.16 -17.81 -28.55
N ILE A 642 27.09 -17.54 -27.64
CA ILE A 642 28.48 -18.03 -27.69
C ILE A 642 28.57 -19.57 -27.77
N PRO A 643 27.96 -20.36 -26.85
CA PRO A 643 28.03 -21.83 -26.91
C PRO A 643 27.31 -22.40 -28.14
N LEU A 644 26.24 -21.74 -28.63
CA LEU A 644 25.57 -22.14 -29.87
C LEU A 644 26.52 -22.02 -31.08
N PHE A 645 27.31 -20.95 -31.17
CA PHE A 645 28.31 -20.81 -32.22
C PHE A 645 29.44 -21.82 -32.10
N PHE A 646 29.93 -22.10 -30.88
CA PHE A 646 30.92 -23.16 -30.66
C PHE A 646 30.38 -24.55 -31.03
N ALA A 647 29.13 -24.86 -30.65
CA ALA A 647 28.48 -26.11 -31.00
C ALA A 647 28.27 -26.23 -32.52
N ALA A 648 27.88 -25.14 -33.19
CA ALA A 648 27.78 -25.09 -34.65
C ALA A 648 29.15 -25.35 -35.30
N ALA A 649 30.22 -24.69 -34.84
CA ALA A 649 31.57 -24.88 -35.36
C ALA A 649 32.07 -26.33 -35.19
N ALA A 650 31.88 -26.91 -34.00
CA ALA A 650 32.23 -28.29 -33.72
C ALA A 650 31.44 -29.30 -34.59
N ALA A 651 30.14 -29.09 -34.73
CA ALA A 651 29.29 -29.93 -35.59
C ALA A 651 29.68 -29.82 -37.08
N THR A 652 30.07 -28.62 -37.53
CA THR A 652 30.54 -28.41 -38.91
C THR A 652 31.89 -29.10 -39.15
N ALA A 653 32.82 -29.00 -38.20
CA ALA A 653 34.10 -29.70 -38.29
C ALA A 653 33.91 -31.23 -38.29
N GLY A 654 33.01 -31.75 -37.45
CA GLY A 654 32.63 -33.16 -37.44
C GLY A 654 31.98 -33.61 -38.76
N ALA A 655 31.11 -32.79 -39.35
CA ALA A 655 30.50 -33.05 -40.66
C ALA A 655 31.57 -33.17 -41.76
N ILE A 656 32.52 -32.24 -41.80
CA ILE A 656 33.62 -32.24 -42.78
C ILE A 656 34.50 -33.48 -42.60
N TYR A 657 34.85 -33.82 -41.35
CA TYR A 657 35.65 -35.02 -41.07
C TYR A 657 34.96 -36.32 -41.53
N LEU A 658 33.66 -36.45 -41.24
CA LEU A 658 32.86 -37.60 -41.67
C LEU A 658 32.75 -37.68 -43.20
N LEU A 659 32.51 -36.55 -43.85
CA LEU A 659 32.47 -36.45 -45.32
C LEU A 659 33.81 -36.86 -45.95
N LEU A 660 34.93 -36.37 -45.41
CA LEU A 660 36.28 -36.75 -45.88
C LEU A 660 36.59 -38.24 -45.65
N LYS A 661 36.06 -38.82 -44.57
CA LYS A 661 36.19 -40.26 -44.28
C LYS A 661 35.29 -41.11 -45.18
N PHE A 662 34.14 -40.59 -45.58
CA PHE A 662 33.20 -41.26 -46.48
C PHE A 662 33.65 -41.25 -47.95
N LEU A 663 34.41 -40.21 -48.35
CA LEU A 663 34.99 -40.10 -49.69
C LEU A 663 36.30 -40.89 -49.87
N LYS A 664 36.93 -41.33 -48.78
CA LYS A 664 38.08 -42.24 -48.77
C LYS A 664 37.61 -43.68 -48.70
#